data_AF-A0A2P6RC72-F1
#
_entry.id   AF-A0A2P6RC72-F1
#
_cell.length_a   1.000
_cell.length_b   1.000
_cell.length_c   1.000
_cell.angle_alpha   90.00
_cell.angle_beta   90.00
_cell.angle_gamma   90.00
#
_symmetry.space_group_name_H-M   'P 1'
#
loop_
_entity.id
_entity.type
_entity.pdbx_description
1 polymer ?
#
loop_
_entity_poly.entity_id
_entity_poly.type
_entity_poly.pdbx_seq_one_letter_code
_entity_poly.pdbx_strand_id
1 'polypeptide(L)'
;MVLIAVGHDESDGKIILQKGTKKICFTSPQDPLLPRKIKAFQKLTKKLGGLLFMSKYRSTAVHLLGGCNVSADPSGGVCNPNGQVFEPDSSTKVHPGLYVCDASLIPCSVGKNPSLTITTAAEHISKNLVQEALKYKSSNGLECVGKTADQGQESFIEKNVINRHREMVMVNETMKGYVGGMPCTAYLKMRMNYQDQTFSDVKLGTGKSHPLLKGKVGGHVEIRAFEKDDLHIIDGNVNLCAVDDRTPYTQYMQYDFLLAASTGSRYILKGRKIMNPSFFPLYAWREMTTLHVTLEKVFEEDSKDEKVVLKGELYISMTELLKSIIRLQGNNRGRFICLLSGSFLRTYFLPIPRGNQGDLVLSEDKSYPTSTLHEIKAEDGFTISCRQWKSKLQGDEKLNPVLLLNAYAIESFQLPTEPNDLVRTLIEEGHETWLLNSRLHPLNPSNDFTIEDVGKFDIPAAINKILEIHEPSTKVHVVAHCVGGSAIHIAIMGGHVSATHIASLSCTNSSMFFKLNAMSTFKMWLPLIPLSMFILGNDKTLPLMETSNISSRHHLLKLIASFIPRTERCTCFECEVFSGVFGNAFWHENITPTLHQWLTKKNTTRLPMAAFPHLRKMSNSGFIVDSKGCNSYLIHPERMALPTLYISGGRSLLVTPQTSFLAHKYMKLHQPGFRHERVVVEGFGHSDLLVGEESHKKVFPHILSQIRLAEQGEIHAKGKKCSKEALDREDDQYYEGNFGIFGTWFSPFVVIMLLFISLSWLVAVFF
;
A
#
# COMPACT_ATOMS: atom_id res chain seq x y z
N MET A 1 4.55 12.70 -19.22
CA MET A 1 3.94 12.47 -20.55
C MET A 1 4.83 11.51 -21.30
N VAL A 2 4.27 10.42 -21.82
CA VAL A 2 5.00 9.43 -22.63
C VAL A 2 4.73 9.72 -24.10
N LEU A 3 5.79 9.81 -24.91
CA LEU A 3 5.68 10.01 -26.36
C LEU A 3 6.04 8.69 -27.07
N ILE A 4 5.11 8.18 -27.87
CA ILE A 4 5.28 6.95 -28.65
C ILE A 4 5.15 7.29 -30.13
N ALA A 5 6.09 6.84 -30.95
CA ALA A 5 6.03 6.94 -32.40
C ALA A 5 6.15 5.54 -33.00
N VAL A 6 5.13 5.16 -33.76
CA VAL A 6 5.09 3.89 -34.49
C VAL A 6 5.34 4.19 -35.97
N GLY A 7 6.06 3.30 -36.66
CA GLY A 7 6.34 3.44 -38.08
C GLY A 7 6.97 2.18 -38.64
N HIS A 8 7.27 2.20 -39.94
CA HIS A 8 7.96 1.09 -40.61
C HIS A 8 9.44 1.01 -40.20
N ASP A 9 9.95 -0.21 -40.23
CA ASP A 9 11.36 -0.58 -40.15
C ASP A 9 11.75 -1.38 -41.40
N GLU A 10 13.04 -1.69 -41.56
CA GLU A 10 13.54 -2.51 -42.67
C GLU A 10 13.28 -4.02 -42.49
N SER A 11 12.64 -4.43 -41.39
CA SER A 11 12.33 -5.84 -41.08
C SER A 11 13.56 -6.78 -41.12
N ASP A 12 14.77 -6.23 -40.90
CA ASP A 12 16.08 -6.92 -40.95
C ASP A 12 16.60 -7.36 -39.57
N GLY A 13 15.73 -7.30 -38.56
CA GLY A 13 16.03 -7.70 -37.18
C GLY A 13 16.30 -9.20 -37.07
N LYS A 14 17.21 -9.60 -36.17
CA LYS A 14 17.63 -11.01 -36.02
C LYS A 14 17.59 -11.44 -34.55
N ILE A 15 17.01 -12.62 -34.32
CA ILE A 15 17.05 -13.30 -33.02
C ILE A 15 17.82 -14.61 -33.22
N ILE A 16 18.95 -14.77 -32.53
CA ILE A 16 19.82 -15.94 -32.66
C ILE A 16 19.93 -16.62 -31.30
N LEU A 17 19.57 -17.90 -31.22
CA LEU A 17 19.87 -18.74 -30.06
C LEU A 17 21.25 -19.37 -30.24
N GLN A 18 22.23 -18.95 -29.43
CA GLN A 18 23.58 -19.48 -29.49
C GLN A 18 23.60 -20.91 -28.91
N LYS A 19 23.86 -21.91 -29.78
CA LYS A 19 23.90 -23.33 -29.39
C LYS A 19 24.92 -23.56 -28.26
N GLY A 20 24.54 -24.36 -27.27
CA GLY A 20 25.39 -24.73 -26.12
C GLY A 20 25.39 -23.73 -24.95
N THR A 21 25.08 -22.45 -25.16
CA THR A 21 25.14 -21.41 -24.11
C THR A 21 23.76 -20.97 -23.59
N LYS A 22 22.66 -21.43 -24.22
CA LYS A 22 21.28 -20.95 -23.98
C LYS A 22 21.13 -19.42 -24.07
N LYS A 23 22.09 -18.70 -24.68
CA LYS A 23 22.04 -17.24 -24.83
C LYS A 23 21.25 -16.86 -26.07
N ILE A 24 20.32 -15.92 -25.92
CA ILE A 24 19.59 -15.30 -27.02
C ILE A 24 20.30 -13.98 -27.36
N CYS A 25 20.77 -13.85 -28.60
CA CYS A 25 21.33 -12.63 -29.15
C CYS A 25 20.27 -11.95 -30.04
N PHE A 26 19.92 -10.72 -29.71
CA PHE A 26 18.95 -9.92 -30.45
C PHE A 26 19.66 -8.76 -31.15
N THR A 27 19.43 -8.62 -32.45
CA THR A 27 19.83 -7.48 -33.27
C THR A 27 18.57 -6.76 -33.71
N SER A 28 18.41 -5.50 -33.31
CA SER A 28 17.24 -4.68 -33.66
C SER A 28 17.22 -4.36 -35.16
N PRO A 29 16.03 -4.31 -35.80
CA PRO A 29 15.92 -3.86 -37.18
C PRO A 29 16.31 -2.38 -37.33
N GLN A 30 16.76 -2.01 -38.53
CA GLN A 30 17.02 -0.63 -38.91
C GLN A 30 15.70 0.15 -39.02
N ASP A 31 15.65 1.33 -38.40
CA ASP A 31 14.51 2.26 -38.50
C ASP A 31 14.97 3.55 -39.22
N PRO A 32 14.76 3.66 -40.55
CA PRO A 32 15.19 4.82 -41.31
C PRO A 32 14.47 6.11 -40.91
N LEU A 33 13.31 6.00 -40.26
CA LEU A 33 12.50 7.14 -39.81
C LEU A 33 12.85 7.60 -38.40
N LEU A 34 13.70 6.88 -37.67
CA LEU A 34 14.08 7.20 -36.30
C LEU A 34 14.58 8.65 -36.11
N PRO A 35 15.47 9.21 -36.97
CA PRO A 35 15.89 10.61 -36.84
C PRO A 35 14.72 11.61 -36.96
N ARG A 36 13.74 11.31 -37.83
CA ARG A 36 12.54 12.15 -38.01
C ARG A 36 11.62 12.06 -36.79
N LYS A 37 11.44 10.87 -36.22
CA LYS A 37 10.66 10.65 -34.98
C LYS A 37 11.25 11.44 -33.80
N ILE A 38 12.58 11.38 -33.64
CA ILE A 38 13.30 12.13 -32.58
C ILE A 38 13.11 13.64 -32.76
N LYS A 39 13.25 14.16 -33.99
CA LYS A 39 13.05 15.59 -34.27
C LYS A 39 11.61 16.04 -33.94
N ALA A 40 10.62 15.19 -34.21
CA ALA A 40 9.23 15.44 -33.84
C ALA A 40 9.04 15.50 -32.32
N PHE A 41 9.61 14.55 -31.57
CA PHE A 41 9.57 14.54 -30.10
C PHE A 41 10.23 15.79 -29.52
N GLN A 42 11.41 16.19 -29.99
CA GLN A 42 12.09 17.41 -29.55
C GLN A 42 11.22 18.66 -29.76
N LYS A 43 10.56 18.78 -30.92
CA LYS A 43 9.66 19.90 -31.23
C LYS A 43 8.45 19.92 -30.29
N LEU A 44 7.87 18.75 -30.00
CA LEU A 44 6.72 18.61 -29.11
C LEU A 44 7.09 18.96 -27.66
N THR A 45 8.21 18.40 -27.18
CA THR A 45 8.72 18.66 -25.83
C THR A 45 9.09 20.13 -25.62
N LYS A 46 9.72 20.78 -26.61
CA LYS A 46 10.00 22.22 -26.58
C LYS A 46 8.72 23.05 -26.49
N LYS A 47 7.68 22.73 -27.26
CA LYS A 47 6.38 23.42 -27.21
C LYS A 47 5.67 23.27 -25.86
N LEU A 48 5.87 22.15 -25.19
CA LEU A 48 5.27 21.86 -23.90
C LEU A 48 6.12 22.35 -22.70
N GLY A 49 7.25 23.03 -22.95
CA GLY A 49 8.15 23.52 -21.89
C GLY A 49 8.85 22.41 -21.10
N GLY A 50 8.94 21.19 -21.66
CA GLY A 50 9.52 20.03 -21.00
C GLY A 50 10.97 19.74 -21.41
N LEU A 51 11.59 18.78 -20.73
CA LEU A 51 12.88 18.18 -21.09
C LEU A 51 12.64 16.79 -21.70
N LEU A 52 13.23 16.52 -22.87
CA LEU A 52 13.07 15.22 -23.56
C LEU A 52 14.08 14.22 -23.01
N PHE A 53 13.59 13.23 -22.26
CA PHE A 53 14.38 12.08 -21.84
C PHE A 53 14.19 10.94 -22.84
N MET A 54 15.29 10.37 -23.34
CA MET A 54 15.27 9.24 -24.26
C MET A 54 16.02 8.05 -23.67
N SER A 55 15.41 6.86 -23.74
CA SER A 55 16.07 5.60 -23.37
C SER A 55 17.30 5.33 -24.24
N LYS A 56 18.28 4.61 -23.67
CA LYS A 56 19.46 4.11 -24.39
C LYS A 56 19.07 3.19 -25.56
N TYR A 57 17.94 2.49 -25.45
CA TYR A 57 17.35 1.69 -26.52
C TYR A 57 16.35 2.57 -27.29
N ARG A 58 16.80 3.07 -28.45
CA ARG A 58 16.11 4.12 -29.22
C ARG A 58 14.98 3.60 -30.13
N SER A 59 15.01 2.32 -30.45
CA SER A 59 14.01 1.63 -31.27
C SER A 59 13.73 0.26 -30.66
N THR A 60 12.46 -0.03 -30.39
CA THR A 60 12.01 -1.28 -29.78
C THR A 60 10.86 -1.84 -30.59
N ALA A 61 10.98 -3.10 -31.02
CA ALA A 61 9.87 -3.84 -31.61
C ALA A 61 9.02 -4.44 -30.47
N VAL A 62 7.82 -3.89 -30.26
CA VAL A 62 6.89 -4.35 -29.21
C VAL A 62 5.96 -5.49 -29.67
N HIS A 63 5.88 -5.72 -30.99
CA HIS A 63 5.18 -6.85 -31.60
C HIS A 63 6.11 -7.45 -32.67
N LEU A 64 6.57 -8.68 -32.45
CA LEU A 64 7.41 -9.38 -33.42
C LEU A 64 6.51 -9.90 -34.55
N LEU A 65 6.67 -9.33 -35.75
CA LEU A 65 6.03 -9.78 -36.98
C LEU A 65 7.06 -10.51 -37.84
N GLY A 66 6.59 -11.29 -38.82
CA GLY A 66 7.45 -11.78 -39.89
C GLY A 66 8.16 -13.12 -39.66
N GLY A 67 7.82 -13.84 -38.59
CA GLY A 67 8.51 -15.09 -38.22
C GLY A 67 8.08 -16.32 -39.02
N CYS A 68 6.80 -16.41 -39.38
CA CYS A 68 6.19 -17.54 -40.10
C CYS A 68 5.36 -16.99 -41.26
N ASN A 69 6.02 -16.26 -42.17
CA ASN A 69 5.35 -15.50 -43.22
C ASN A 69 4.37 -16.34 -44.03
N VAL A 70 3.21 -15.74 -44.28
CA VAL A 70 2.25 -16.27 -45.25
C VAL A 70 2.80 -16.10 -46.67
N SER A 71 2.74 -17.16 -47.44
CA SER A 71 3.16 -17.21 -48.84
C SER A 71 2.24 -18.12 -49.66
N ALA A 72 2.27 -17.97 -50.99
CA ALA A 72 1.59 -18.88 -51.90
C ALA A 72 2.28 -20.26 -51.97
N ASP A 73 3.58 -20.29 -51.71
CA ASP A 73 4.44 -21.47 -51.82
C ASP A 73 5.54 -21.46 -50.75
N PRO A 74 6.14 -22.63 -50.42
CA PRO A 74 7.13 -22.75 -49.35
C PRO A 74 8.46 -22.03 -49.62
N SER A 75 8.75 -21.59 -50.84
CA SER A 75 9.97 -20.81 -51.11
C SER A 75 9.86 -19.35 -50.61
N GLY A 76 8.64 -18.83 -50.49
CA GLY A 76 8.37 -17.46 -50.06
C GLY A 76 7.94 -17.31 -48.58
N GLY A 77 7.68 -18.40 -47.87
CA GLY A 77 7.17 -18.34 -46.49
C GLY A 77 6.95 -19.71 -45.85
N VAL A 78 6.55 -19.68 -44.58
CA VAL A 78 6.37 -20.88 -43.74
C VAL A 78 4.93 -21.39 -43.79
N CYS A 79 3.98 -20.48 -43.97
CA CYS A 79 2.56 -20.78 -43.93
C CYS A 79 1.87 -20.46 -45.26
N ASN A 80 0.84 -21.21 -45.61
CA ASN A 80 -0.05 -20.86 -46.70
C ASN A 80 -1.04 -19.75 -46.27
N PRO A 81 -1.90 -19.22 -47.17
CA PRO A 81 -2.86 -18.16 -46.84
C PRO A 81 -3.88 -18.52 -45.75
N ASN A 82 -4.07 -19.81 -45.46
CA ASN A 82 -4.97 -20.29 -44.41
C ASN A 82 -4.24 -20.54 -43.08
N GLY A 83 -2.97 -20.14 -42.95
CA GLY A 83 -2.17 -20.32 -41.73
C GLY A 83 -1.61 -21.72 -41.54
N GLN A 84 -1.75 -22.62 -42.52
CA GLN A 84 -1.22 -24.00 -42.43
C GLN A 84 0.26 -24.01 -42.75
N VAL A 85 1.05 -24.74 -41.97
CA VAL A 85 2.51 -24.82 -42.15
C VAL A 85 2.86 -25.76 -43.30
N PHE A 86 3.69 -25.32 -44.24
CA PHE A 86 4.17 -26.17 -45.34
C PHE A 86 5.04 -27.33 -44.85
N GLU A 87 5.01 -28.46 -45.57
CA GLU A 87 5.99 -29.55 -45.37
C GLU A 87 7.34 -29.18 -46.02
N PRO A 88 8.49 -29.51 -45.38
CA PRO A 88 9.81 -29.17 -45.92
C PRO A 88 10.12 -29.75 -47.31
N ASP A 89 9.61 -30.96 -47.59
CA ASP A 89 9.99 -31.77 -48.75
C ASP A 89 8.97 -31.73 -49.91
N SER A 90 7.92 -30.90 -49.82
CA SER A 90 6.83 -30.86 -50.80
C SER A 90 6.28 -29.45 -51.01
N SER A 91 6.24 -29.00 -52.27
CA SER A 91 5.76 -27.66 -52.62
C SER A 91 4.26 -27.43 -52.47
N THR A 92 3.48 -28.50 -52.23
CA THR A 92 2.01 -28.46 -52.21
C THR A 92 1.37 -29.11 -50.98
N LYS A 93 2.16 -29.72 -50.08
CA LYS A 93 1.65 -30.36 -48.87
C LYS A 93 1.89 -29.49 -47.64
N VAL A 94 0.97 -29.61 -46.68
CA VAL A 94 1.00 -28.91 -45.39
C VAL A 94 0.94 -29.92 -44.25
N HIS A 95 1.52 -29.57 -43.10
CA HIS A 95 1.46 -30.39 -41.90
C HIS A 95 0.02 -30.48 -41.37
N PRO A 96 -0.60 -31.67 -41.33
CA PRO A 96 -1.98 -31.81 -40.86
C PRO A 96 -2.14 -31.35 -39.40
N GLY A 97 -3.13 -30.50 -39.14
CA GLY A 97 -3.45 -30.02 -37.80
C GLY A 97 -2.51 -28.94 -37.23
N LEU A 98 -1.48 -28.51 -37.97
CA LEU A 98 -0.55 -27.48 -37.54
C LEU A 98 -0.84 -26.13 -38.22
N TYR A 99 -1.25 -25.16 -37.41
CA TYR A 99 -1.61 -23.82 -37.85
C TYR A 99 -0.85 -22.76 -37.05
N VAL A 100 -0.53 -21.66 -37.72
CA VAL A 100 -0.05 -20.43 -37.11
C VAL A 100 -1.15 -19.39 -37.27
N CYS A 101 -1.52 -18.69 -36.20
CA CYS A 101 -2.64 -17.74 -36.17
C CYS A 101 -2.24 -16.38 -35.55
N ASP A 102 -0.96 -16.14 -35.32
CA ASP A 102 -0.48 -14.98 -34.59
C ASP A 102 0.19 -13.96 -35.53
N ALA A 103 0.88 -13.00 -34.92
CA ALA A 103 1.51 -11.89 -35.61
C ALA A 103 2.65 -12.33 -36.55
N SER A 104 3.20 -13.54 -36.37
CA SER A 104 4.31 -14.05 -37.17
C SER A 104 3.97 -14.27 -38.64
N LEU A 105 2.69 -14.39 -38.98
CA LEU A 105 2.17 -14.51 -40.34
C LEU A 105 2.36 -13.25 -41.18
N ILE A 106 2.42 -12.09 -40.52
CA ILE A 106 2.44 -10.78 -41.16
C ILE A 106 3.87 -10.50 -41.61
N PRO A 107 4.15 -10.37 -42.93
CA PRO A 107 5.50 -10.45 -43.46
C PRO A 107 6.41 -9.26 -43.14
N CYS A 108 5.84 -8.11 -42.76
CA CYS A 108 6.60 -6.90 -42.47
C CYS A 108 5.90 -6.03 -41.43
N SER A 109 6.63 -5.01 -40.94
CA SER A 109 6.05 -3.99 -40.06
C SER A 109 4.90 -3.25 -40.77
N VAL A 110 3.72 -3.21 -40.14
CA VAL A 110 2.52 -2.55 -40.71
C VAL A 110 2.52 -1.03 -40.55
N GLY A 111 3.55 -0.46 -39.90
CA GLY A 111 3.71 0.98 -39.70
C GLY A 111 2.72 1.64 -38.72
N LYS A 112 1.82 0.86 -38.13
CA LYS A 112 0.80 1.27 -37.15
C LYS A 112 0.68 0.20 -36.06
N ASN A 113 -0.17 0.41 -35.06
CA ASN A 113 -0.46 -0.62 -34.06
C ASN A 113 -1.07 -1.85 -34.77
N PRO A 114 -0.42 -3.03 -34.73
CA PRO A 114 -0.84 -4.20 -35.48
C PRO A 114 -1.99 -4.97 -34.83
N SER A 115 -2.49 -4.59 -33.65
CA SER A 115 -3.49 -5.36 -32.89
C SER A 115 -4.71 -5.76 -33.73
N LEU A 116 -5.29 -4.81 -34.48
CA LEU A 116 -6.42 -5.11 -35.37
C LEU A 116 -6.00 -6.02 -36.54
N THR A 117 -4.85 -5.76 -37.16
CA THR A 117 -4.33 -6.60 -38.26
C THR A 117 -4.12 -8.05 -37.82
N ILE A 118 -3.53 -8.25 -36.63
CA ILE A 118 -3.30 -9.57 -36.02
C ILE A 118 -4.64 -10.23 -35.72
N THR A 119 -5.60 -9.48 -35.16
CA THR A 119 -6.95 -9.99 -34.86
C THR A 119 -7.66 -10.44 -36.15
N THR A 120 -7.59 -9.66 -37.23
CA THR A 120 -8.19 -10.01 -38.51
C THR A 120 -7.53 -11.24 -39.14
N ALA A 121 -6.19 -11.36 -39.07
CA ALA A 121 -5.48 -12.54 -39.56
C ALA A 121 -5.85 -13.80 -38.75
N ALA A 122 -5.88 -13.69 -37.41
CA ALA A 122 -6.28 -14.77 -36.51
C ALA A 122 -7.74 -15.20 -36.77
N GLU A 123 -8.65 -14.23 -36.95
CA GLU A 123 -10.06 -14.51 -37.25
C GLU A 123 -10.22 -15.22 -38.60
N HIS A 124 -9.52 -14.76 -39.65
CA HIS A 124 -9.53 -15.39 -40.96
C HIS A 124 -9.11 -16.87 -40.87
N ILE A 125 -8.02 -17.16 -40.17
CA ILE A 125 -7.49 -18.53 -40.03
C ILE A 125 -8.41 -19.39 -39.18
N SER A 126 -8.97 -18.83 -38.10
CA SER A 126 -9.93 -19.54 -37.25
C SER A 126 -11.15 -20.04 -38.05
N LYS A 127 -11.65 -19.25 -39.01
CA LYS A 127 -12.78 -19.64 -39.87
C LYS A 127 -12.43 -20.84 -40.74
N ASN A 128 -11.24 -20.84 -41.35
CA ASN A 128 -10.79 -21.94 -42.20
C ASN A 128 -10.50 -23.22 -41.39
N LEU A 129 -9.88 -23.08 -40.22
CA LEU A 129 -9.61 -24.19 -39.30
C LEU A 129 -10.91 -24.88 -38.87
N VAL A 130 -11.94 -24.11 -38.50
CA VAL A 130 -13.26 -24.67 -38.14
C VAL A 130 -13.90 -25.40 -39.32
N GLN A 131 -13.84 -24.84 -40.52
CA GLN A 131 -14.37 -25.50 -41.73
C GLN A 131 -13.65 -26.83 -42.02
N GLU A 132 -12.33 -26.87 -41.87
CA GLU A 132 -11.54 -28.09 -42.07
C GLU A 132 -11.82 -29.14 -41.01
N ALA A 133 -11.94 -28.74 -39.74
CA ALA A 133 -12.32 -29.65 -38.65
C ALA A 133 -13.73 -30.25 -38.87
N LEU A 134 -14.69 -29.46 -39.37
CA LEU A 134 -16.03 -29.94 -39.71
C LEU A 134 -16.02 -30.87 -40.94
N LYS A 135 -15.22 -30.57 -41.96
CA LYS A 135 -15.00 -31.46 -43.12
C LYS A 135 -14.34 -32.77 -42.69
N TYR A 136 -13.31 -32.73 -41.84
CA TYR A 136 -12.66 -33.91 -41.30
C TYR A 136 -13.64 -34.78 -40.49
N LYS A 137 -14.49 -34.16 -39.67
CA LYS A 137 -15.54 -34.86 -38.90
C LYS A 137 -16.61 -35.52 -39.80
N SER A 138 -16.95 -34.90 -40.92
CA SER A 138 -17.88 -35.47 -41.91
C SER A 138 -17.24 -36.52 -42.81
N SER A 139 -15.92 -36.47 -43.02
CA SER A 139 -15.15 -37.44 -43.81
C SER A 139 -14.84 -38.74 -43.04
N ASN A 140 -14.62 -38.64 -41.73
CA ASN A 140 -14.22 -39.77 -40.87
C ASN A 140 -15.37 -40.48 -40.14
N GLY A 141 -16.63 -40.26 -40.56
CA GLY A 141 -17.76 -41.10 -40.12
C GLY A 141 -17.82 -41.34 -38.60
N LEU A 142 -17.62 -40.31 -37.77
CA LEU A 142 -17.94 -40.43 -36.36
C LEU A 142 -19.41 -40.07 -36.18
N GLU A 143 -20.27 -41.09 -36.32
CA GLU A 143 -21.69 -41.00 -36.00
C GLU A 143 -21.85 -40.45 -34.58
N CYS A 144 -22.44 -39.26 -34.46
CA CYS A 144 -23.09 -38.86 -33.23
C CYS A 144 -24.29 -39.81 -33.04
N VAL A 145 -24.08 -40.87 -32.28
CA VAL A 145 -25.15 -41.77 -31.83
C VAL A 145 -26.08 -40.97 -30.92
N GLY A 146 -27.14 -40.44 -31.51
CA GLY A 146 -28.36 -40.11 -30.79
C GLY A 146 -29.00 -41.42 -30.33
N LYS A 147 -29.12 -41.59 -29.02
CA LYS A 147 -30.05 -42.58 -28.45
C LYS A 147 -31.20 -41.83 -27.80
N THR A 148 -32.32 -41.85 -28.51
CA THR A 148 -33.65 -41.89 -27.94
C THR A 148 -33.72 -43.03 -26.92
N ALA A 149 -34.24 -42.73 -25.72
CA ALA A 149 -34.60 -43.74 -24.74
C ALA A 149 -36.08 -43.55 -24.39
N ASP A 150 -36.76 -44.68 -24.49
CA ASP A 150 -38.19 -44.91 -24.40
C ASP A 150 -38.76 -44.61 -23.00
N GLN A 151 -40.07 -44.37 -22.98
CA GLN A 151 -40.87 -44.26 -21.77
C GLN A 151 -41.04 -45.64 -21.11
N GLY A 152 -40.82 -45.70 -19.79
CA GLY A 152 -41.17 -46.87 -18.98
C GLY A 152 -40.84 -46.63 -17.51
N GLN A 153 -41.89 -46.44 -16.70
CA GLN A 153 -41.84 -46.28 -15.26
C GLN A 153 -41.16 -47.47 -14.59
N GLU A 154 -40.31 -47.21 -13.59
CA GLU A 154 -40.44 -47.88 -12.30
C GLU A 154 -39.80 -47.06 -11.17
N SER A 155 -40.50 -47.12 -10.05
CA SER A 155 -40.38 -46.31 -8.84
C SER A 155 -39.02 -46.39 -8.15
N PHE A 156 -38.44 -45.23 -7.85
CA PHE A 156 -37.44 -45.10 -6.79
C PHE A 156 -37.97 -44.21 -5.66
N ILE A 157 -37.93 -44.83 -4.49
CA ILE A 157 -38.40 -44.40 -3.19
C ILE A 157 -37.97 -42.96 -2.88
N GLU A 158 -38.96 -42.06 -2.78
CA GLU A 158 -38.85 -40.84 -1.98
C GLU A 158 -38.58 -41.24 -0.53
N LYS A 159 -37.32 -41.15 -0.11
CA LYS A 159 -36.99 -40.98 1.30
C LYS A 159 -36.73 -39.51 1.55
N ASN A 160 -37.81 -38.86 1.95
CA ASN A 160 -37.84 -37.74 2.88
C ASN A 160 -36.74 -37.89 3.94
N VAL A 161 -35.62 -37.18 3.78
CA VAL A 161 -34.85 -36.71 4.93
C VAL A 161 -35.45 -35.38 5.35
N ILE A 162 -36.38 -35.56 6.26
CA ILE A 162 -37.21 -34.62 6.99
C ILE A 162 -36.41 -33.42 7.53
N ASN A 163 -36.92 -32.23 7.18
CA ASN A 163 -36.93 -30.99 7.98
C ASN A 163 -35.74 -30.70 8.91
N ARG A 164 -34.74 -29.95 8.40
CA ARG A 164 -33.93 -29.04 9.24
C ARG A 164 -33.60 -27.68 8.60
N HIS A 165 -34.31 -27.25 7.55
CA HIS A 165 -33.83 -26.16 6.69
C HIS A 165 -34.85 -25.03 6.48
N ARG A 166 -35.40 -24.48 7.58
CA ARG A 166 -36.39 -23.39 7.49
C ARG A 166 -35.84 -21.97 7.61
N GLU A 167 -34.53 -21.77 7.72
CA GLU A 167 -33.97 -20.42 8.02
C GLU A 167 -32.77 -19.98 7.20
N MET A 168 -32.51 -20.52 6.01
CA MET A 168 -31.27 -20.26 5.27
C MET A 168 -31.43 -19.22 4.16
N VAL A 169 -30.35 -18.47 3.90
CA VAL A 169 -30.26 -17.47 2.82
C VAL A 169 -29.09 -17.82 1.90
N MET A 170 -29.34 -17.84 0.60
CA MET A 170 -28.33 -18.14 -0.43
C MET A 170 -27.95 -16.85 -1.16
N VAL A 171 -26.66 -16.53 -1.19
CA VAL A 171 -26.08 -15.36 -1.87
C VAL A 171 -25.09 -15.82 -2.93
N ASN A 172 -25.21 -15.29 -4.15
CA ASN A 172 -24.23 -15.52 -5.22
C ASN A 172 -23.48 -14.22 -5.49
N GLU A 173 -22.16 -14.25 -5.51
CA GLU A 173 -21.32 -13.06 -5.70
C GLU A 173 -20.18 -13.38 -6.66
N THR A 174 -19.94 -12.49 -7.63
CA THR A 174 -18.82 -12.59 -8.56
C THR A 174 -17.91 -11.40 -8.31
N MET A 175 -16.63 -11.64 -8.05
CA MET A 175 -15.63 -10.60 -7.83
C MET A 175 -14.52 -10.70 -8.87
N LYS A 176 -14.01 -9.57 -9.35
CA LYS A 176 -12.93 -9.50 -10.36
C LYS A 176 -11.85 -8.52 -9.94
N GLY A 177 -10.59 -8.85 -10.15
CA GLY A 177 -9.49 -7.94 -9.88
C GLY A 177 -8.14 -8.59 -10.12
N TYR A 178 -7.16 -8.28 -9.27
CA TYR A 178 -5.79 -8.73 -9.45
C TYR A 178 -5.19 -9.26 -8.15
N VAL A 179 -4.45 -10.36 -8.23
CA VAL A 179 -3.69 -10.96 -7.11
C VAL A 179 -2.26 -11.22 -7.56
N GLY A 180 -1.28 -10.63 -6.88
CA GLY A 180 0.11 -10.68 -7.31
C GLY A 180 0.35 -10.08 -8.70
N GLY A 181 -0.44 -9.07 -9.09
CA GLY A 181 -0.43 -8.49 -10.43
C GLY A 181 -1.14 -9.33 -11.52
N MET A 182 -1.65 -10.52 -11.18
CA MET A 182 -2.32 -11.42 -12.12
C MET A 182 -3.83 -11.26 -12.06
N PRO A 183 -4.55 -11.32 -13.19
CA PRO A 183 -6.00 -11.23 -13.20
C PRO A 183 -6.63 -12.41 -12.45
N CYS A 184 -7.58 -12.10 -11.58
CA CYS A 184 -8.26 -13.06 -10.71
C CYS A 184 -9.78 -12.82 -10.75
N THR A 185 -10.55 -13.91 -10.89
CA THR A 185 -12.02 -13.87 -10.79
C THR A 185 -12.49 -14.89 -9.76
N ALA A 186 -13.27 -14.47 -8.77
CA ALA A 186 -13.85 -15.34 -7.75
C ALA A 186 -15.36 -15.48 -7.97
N TYR A 187 -15.84 -16.72 -8.09
CA TYR A 187 -17.25 -17.06 -8.20
C TYR A 187 -17.70 -17.71 -6.89
N LEU A 188 -18.45 -16.97 -6.08
CA LEU A 188 -18.80 -17.37 -4.72
C LEU A 188 -20.29 -17.69 -4.63
N LYS A 189 -20.58 -18.81 -3.96
CA LYS A 189 -21.93 -19.22 -3.56
C LYS A 189 -21.95 -19.40 -2.05
N MET A 190 -22.58 -18.45 -1.35
CA MET A 190 -22.61 -18.37 0.10
C MET A 190 -23.93 -18.88 0.64
N ARG A 191 -23.84 -19.72 1.66
CA ARG A 191 -24.96 -20.24 2.44
C ARG A 191 -24.90 -19.64 3.83
N MET A 192 -25.77 -18.67 4.09
CA MET A 192 -25.84 -17.92 5.34
C MET A 192 -26.74 -18.61 6.37
N ASN A 193 -26.56 -18.27 7.65
CA ASN A 193 -27.20 -18.90 8.80
C ASN A 193 -26.73 -20.33 9.09
N TYR A 194 -25.43 -20.55 9.03
CA TYR A 194 -24.85 -21.84 9.38
C TYR A 194 -24.64 -21.91 10.90
N GLN A 195 -25.47 -22.68 11.61
CA GLN A 195 -25.29 -22.96 13.05
C GLN A 195 -24.25 -24.07 13.23
N ASP A 196 -23.08 -23.73 13.77
CA ASP A 196 -22.34 -24.68 14.61
C ASP A 196 -23.02 -24.72 15.99
N GLN A 197 -23.23 -25.91 16.53
CA GLN A 197 -24.05 -26.20 17.72
C GLN A 197 -23.51 -25.64 19.06
N THR A 198 -22.65 -24.63 19.08
CA THR A 198 -21.96 -24.17 20.29
C THR A 198 -22.32 -22.77 20.79
N PHE A 199 -23.22 -22.01 20.14
CA PHE A 199 -23.53 -20.66 20.61
C PHE A 199 -25.03 -20.37 20.70
N SER A 200 -25.50 -20.29 21.95
CA SER A 200 -26.84 -19.91 22.37
C SER A 200 -27.25 -18.50 21.93
N ASP A 201 -28.55 -18.31 21.71
CA ASP A 201 -29.23 -17.08 21.33
C ASP A 201 -28.66 -15.79 21.94
N VAL A 202 -28.24 -14.88 21.08
CA VAL A 202 -27.71 -13.57 21.48
C VAL A 202 -28.69 -12.45 21.12
N LYS A 203 -29.14 -11.73 22.16
CA LYS A 203 -29.91 -10.49 22.05
C LYS A 203 -29.18 -9.43 21.23
N LEU A 204 -29.95 -8.72 20.40
CA LEU A 204 -29.55 -7.53 19.64
C LEU A 204 -28.91 -6.50 20.60
N GLY A 205 -27.60 -6.28 20.50
CA GLY A 205 -26.90 -5.25 21.30
C GLY A 205 -25.50 -5.64 21.79
N THR A 206 -25.15 -6.92 21.85
CA THR A 206 -23.76 -7.32 22.14
C THR A 206 -22.98 -7.40 20.84
N GLY A 207 -21.76 -6.88 20.81
CA GLY A 207 -20.90 -6.69 19.63
C GLY A 207 -20.53 -7.93 18.79
N LYS A 208 -21.23 -9.04 18.88
CA LYS A 208 -20.97 -10.26 18.09
C LYS A 208 -21.83 -10.28 16.83
N SER A 209 -21.25 -10.74 15.71
CA SER A 209 -21.96 -10.78 14.44
C SER A 209 -23.14 -11.76 14.48
N HIS A 210 -24.29 -11.29 14.00
CA HIS A 210 -25.54 -12.05 13.98
C HIS A 210 -25.38 -13.34 13.14
N PRO A 211 -25.93 -14.50 13.55
CA PRO A 211 -25.79 -15.77 12.82
C PRO A 211 -26.18 -15.70 11.34
N LEU A 212 -27.26 -14.98 11.00
CA LEU A 212 -27.66 -14.68 9.61
C LEU A 212 -26.59 -13.97 8.75
N LEU A 213 -25.57 -13.35 9.35
CA LEU A 213 -24.46 -12.68 8.64
C LEU A 213 -23.17 -13.52 8.61
N LYS A 214 -23.24 -14.77 9.08
CA LYS A 214 -22.19 -15.78 8.99
C LYS A 214 -22.66 -16.93 8.10
N GLY A 215 -21.73 -17.52 7.36
CA GLY A 215 -22.06 -18.59 6.43
C GLY A 215 -20.88 -19.39 5.94
N LYS A 216 -21.20 -20.49 5.26
CA LYS A 216 -20.24 -21.29 4.48
C LYS A 216 -20.23 -20.83 3.03
N VAL A 217 -19.06 -20.85 2.41
CA VAL A 217 -18.84 -20.43 1.02
C VAL A 217 -18.34 -21.60 0.21
N GLY A 218 -18.96 -21.84 -0.94
CA GLY A 218 -18.44 -22.71 -1.99
C GLY A 218 -18.27 -21.94 -3.30
N GLY A 219 -17.81 -22.64 -4.33
CA GLY A 219 -17.53 -22.05 -5.64
C GLY A 219 -16.07 -22.25 -6.05
N HIS A 220 -15.57 -21.38 -6.91
CA HIS A 220 -14.22 -21.49 -7.44
C HIS A 220 -13.58 -20.11 -7.70
N VAL A 221 -12.26 -20.10 -7.76
CA VAL A 221 -11.45 -18.92 -8.02
C VAL A 221 -10.55 -19.20 -9.23
N GLU A 222 -10.57 -18.31 -10.22
CA GLU A 222 -9.79 -18.42 -11.45
C GLU A 222 -8.57 -17.50 -11.37
N ILE A 223 -7.36 -18.06 -11.36
CA ILE A 223 -6.09 -17.33 -11.46
C ILE A 223 -5.22 -18.00 -12.53
N ARG A 224 -5.59 -17.83 -13.80
CA ARG A 224 -5.03 -18.57 -14.95
C ARG A 224 -3.52 -18.40 -15.16
N ALA A 225 -2.95 -17.30 -14.67
CA ALA A 225 -1.51 -17.04 -14.74
C ALA A 225 -0.71 -17.82 -13.68
N PHE A 226 -1.38 -18.33 -12.65
CA PHE A 226 -0.78 -19.04 -11.52
C PHE A 226 -1.07 -20.54 -11.58
N GLU A 227 -2.33 -20.93 -11.80
CA GLU A 227 -2.77 -22.31 -12.02
C GLU A 227 -3.66 -22.35 -13.28
N LYS A 228 -3.48 -23.36 -14.13
CA LYS A 228 -4.25 -23.47 -15.38
C LYS A 228 -5.70 -23.85 -15.13
N ASP A 229 -5.95 -24.62 -14.08
CA ASP A 229 -7.26 -25.13 -13.70
C ASP A 229 -7.90 -24.29 -12.60
N ASP A 230 -9.22 -24.40 -12.47
CA ASP A 230 -10.00 -23.66 -11.48
C ASP A 230 -9.62 -24.09 -10.04
N LEU A 231 -9.43 -23.12 -9.16
CA LEU A 231 -9.20 -23.37 -7.73
C LEU A 231 -10.55 -23.51 -7.04
N HIS A 232 -10.95 -24.73 -6.70
CA HIS A 232 -12.22 -25.00 -6.03
C HIS A 232 -12.14 -24.75 -4.53
N ILE A 233 -13.16 -24.11 -3.96
CA ILE A 233 -13.28 -23.88 -2.53
C ILE A 233 -13.70 -25.19 -1.84
N ILE A 234 -12.79 -25.79 -1.07
CA ILE A 234 -13.06 -26.99 -0.27
C ILE A 234 -13.74 -26.62 1.04
N ASP A 235 -13.19 -25.63 1.74
CA ASP A 235 -13.78 -25.08 2.96
C ASP A 235 -13.73 -23.56 2.91
N GLY A 236 -14.89 -22.92 2.96
CA GLY A 236 -15.02 -21.47 2.89
C GLY A 236 -15.88 -20.95 4.01
N ASN A 237 -15.41 -19.93 4.72
CA ASN A 237 -16.14 -19.24 5.77
C ASN A 237 -16.30 -17.77 5.39
N VAL A 238 -17.48 -17.20 5.68
CA VAL A 238 -17.73 -15.76 5.54
C VAL A 238 -18.36 -15.19 6.80
N ASN A 239 -17.88 -14.02 7.22
CA ASN A 239 -18.47 -13.21 8.28
C ASN A 239 -18.62 -11.77 7.79
N LEU A 240 -19.84 -11.35 7.45
CA LEU A 240 -20.12 -10.03 6.87
C LEU A 240 -20.10 -8.88 7.89
N CYS A 241 -19.93 -9.20 9.18
CA CYS A 241 -19.91 -8.24 10.28
C CYS A 241 -18.86 -8.63 11.32
N ALA A 242 -17.65 -8.97 10.88
CA ALA A 242 -16.53 -9.22 11.79
C ALA A 242 -16.20 -7.96 12.60
N VAL A 243 -15.87 -8.16 13.88
CA VAL A 243 -15.57 -7.09 14.85
C VAL A 243 -14.12 -7.25 15.27
N ASP A 244 -13.44 -6.12 15.35
CA ASP A 244 -12.05 -5.99 15.79
C ASP A 244 -12.02 -4.95 16.91
N ASP A 245 -11.56 -5.37 18.09
CA ASP A 245 -11.55 -4.51 19.27
C ASP A 245 -10.50 -3.39 19.17
N ARG A 246 -9.48 -3.52 18.29
CA ARG A 246 -8.52 -2.44 18.02
C ARG A 246 -9.15 -1.30 17.20
N THR A 247 -10.18 -1.59 16.41
CA THR A 247 -10.83 -0.62 15.50
C THR A 247 -12.36 -0.68 15.65
N PRO A 248 -12.92 -0.21 16.78
CA PRO A 248 -14.30 -0.50 17.16
C PRO A 248 -15.35 0.12 16.22
N TYR A 249 -15.00 1.14 15.45
CA TYR A 249 -15.93 1.77 14.50
C TYR A 249 -15.84 1.20 13.08
N THR A 250 -14.82 0.42 12.78
CA THR A 250 -14.61 -0.19 11.45
C THR A 250 -15.42 -1.47 11.35
N GLN A 251 -16.14 -1.63 10.24
CA GLN A 251 -16.81 -2.89 9.91
C GLN A 251 -15.94 -3.70 8.97
N TYR A 252 -15.82 -4.99 9.27
CA TYR A 252 -15.11 -5.94 8.42
C TYR A 252 -16.07 -6.97 7.83
N MET A 253 -15.87 -7.26 6.54
CA MET A 253 -16.34 -8.53 5.96
C MET A 253 -15.15 -9.43 5.73
N GLN A 254 -15.13 -10.56 6.41
CA GLN A 254 -14.03 -11.51 6.34
C GLN A 254 -14.44 -12.73 5.51
N TYR A 255 -13.53 -13.16 4.66
CA TYR A 255 -13.67 -14.28 3.73
C TYR A 255 -12.43 -15.16 3.89
N ASP A 256 -12.61 -16.39 4.36
CA ASP A 256 -11.50 -17.32 4.56
C ASP A 256 -11.76 -18.58 3.74
N PHE A 257 -10.95 -18.83 2.72
CA PHE A 257 -11.12 -19.96 1.80
C PHE A 257 -9.89 -20.88 1.82
N LEU A 258 -10.15 -22.18 1.96
CA LEU A 258 -9.23 -23.24 1.60
C LEU A 258 -9.55 -23.69 0.17
N LEU A 259 -8.61 -23.44 -0.73
CA LEU A 259 -8.72 -23.73 -2.15
C LEU A 259 -7.89 -24.97 -2.51
N ALA A 260 -8.34 -25.74 -3.48
CA ALA A 260 -7.54 -26.77 -4.11
C ALA A 260 -7.63 -26.73 -5.63
N ALA A 261 -6.47 -26.96 -6.26
CA ALA A 261 -6.36 -27.24 -7.69
C ALA A 261 -6.61 -28.72 -7.97
N SER A 262 -7.01 -29.02 -9.20
CA SER A 262 -7.02 -30.37 -9.79
C SER A 262 -5.66 -31.09 -9.68
N THR A 263 -4.57 -30.33 -9.65
CA THR A 263 -3.18 -30.80 -9.51
C THR A 263 -2.85 -31.32 -8.11
N GLY A 264 -3.73 -31.09 -7.13
CA GLY A 264 -3.52 -31.44 -5.72
C GLY A 264 -2.96 -30.31 -4.86
N SER A 265 -2.47 -29.22 -5.47
CA SER A 265 -1.99 -28.04 -4.75
C SER A 265 -3.09 -27.39 -3.90
N ARG A 266 -2.75 -26.97 -2.67
CA ARG A 266 -3.66 -26.30 -1.73
C ARG A 266 -3.23 -24.87 -1.45
N TYR A 267 -4.22 -23.99 -1.34
CA TYR A 267 -4.00 -22.56 -1.09
C TYR A 267 -4.97 -22.04 -0.04
N ILE A 268 -4.51 -21.08 0.76
CA ILE A 268 -5.34 -20.32 1.70
C ILE A 268 -5.52 -18.92 1.12
N LEU A 269 -6.77 -18.55 0.83
CA LEU A 269 -7.14 -17.20 0.42
C LEU A 269 -7.86 -16.51 1.58
N LYS A 270 -7.25 -15.48 2.14
CA LYS A 270 -7.87 -14.60 3.15
C LYS A 270 -8.25 -13.28 2.51
N GLY A 271 -9.53 -12.94 2.57
CA GLY A 271 -10.10 -11.71 2.04
C GLY A 271 -10.72 -10.86 3.15
N ARG A 272 -10.47 -9.55 3.13
CA ARG A 272 -11.09 -8.59 4.06
C ARG A 272 -11.62 -7.38 3.29
N LYS A 273 -12.93 -7.10 3.38
CA LYS A 273 -13.49 -5.79 3.04
C LYS A 273 -13.44 -4.92 4.29
N ILE A 274 -12.86 -3.73 4.18
CA ILE A 274 -12.62 -2.81 5.30
C ILE A 274 -13.49 -1.58 5.06
N MET A 275 -14.46 -1.35 5.93
CA MET A 275 -15.40 -0.24 5.83
C MET A 275 -15.23 0.68 7.03
N ASN A 276 -14.66 1.85 6.78
CA ASN A 276 -14.36 2.82 7.81
C ASN A 276 -15.48 3.87 7.91
N PRO A 277 -15.66 4.51 9.08
CA PRO A 277 -16.62 5.60 9.20
C PRO A 277 -16.24 6.77 8.30
N SER A 278 -16.93 6.91 7.18
CA SER A 278 -16.74 7.98 6.20
C SER A 278 -18.05 8.71 5.95
N PHE A 279 -18.00 10.04 5.96
CA PHE A 279 -19.13 10.91 5.60
C PHE A 279 -19.30 11.07 4.09
N PHE A 280 -18.38 10.55 3.27
CA PHE A 280 -18.43 10.67 1.82
C PHE A 280 -18.98 9.38 1.18
N PRO A 281 -20.18 9.43 0.54
CA PRO A 281 -20.83 8.24 -0.02
C PRO A 281 -20.00 7.50 -1.08
N LEU A 282 -19.15 8.23 -1.82
CA LEU A 282 -18.28 7.65 -2.84
C LEU A 282 -17.20 6.72 -2.26
N TYR A 283 -16.62 7.10 -1.12
CA TYR A 283 -15.64 6.26 -0.43
C TYR A 283 -16.31 5.04 0.18
N ALA A 284 -17.47 5.24 0.82
CA ALA A 284 -18.27 4.14 1.37
C ALA A 284 -18.60 3.09 0.30
N TRP A 285 -18.97 3.53 -0.91
CA TRP A 285 -19.24 2.63 -2.03
C TRP A 285 -18.02 1.78 -2.41
N ARG A 286 -16.85 2.43 -2.57
CA ARG A 286 -15.61 1.74 -2.92
C ARG A 286 -15.23 0.71 -1.85
N GLU A 287 -15.33 1.09 -0.58
CA GLU A 287 -15.02 0.21 0.56
C GLU A 287 -15.97 -1.00 0.65
N MET A 288 -17.25 -0.81 0.36
CA MET A 288 -18.24 -1.90 0.34
C MET A 288 -18.03 -2.91 -0.81
N THR A 289 -17.38 -2.48 -1.89
CA THR A 289 -17.21 -3.28 -3.12
C THR A 289 -15.79 -3.79 -3.35
N THR A 290 -14.83 -3.38 -2.51
CA THR A 290 -13.41 -3.77 -2.63
C THR A 290 -13.06 -4.82 -1.57
N LEU A 291 -12.54 -5.95 -2.01
CA LEU A 291 -12.02 -7.03 -1.18
C LEU A 291 -10.49 -7.07 -1.29
N HIS A 292 -9.79 -6.78 -0.21
CA HIS A 292 -8.34 -6.97 -0.14
C HIS A 292 -8.06 -8.45 0.14
N VAL A 293 -7.25 -9.08 -0.70
CA VAL A 293 -6.98 -10.53 -0.64
C VAL A 293 -5.50 -10.83 -0.44
N THR A 294 -5.22 -11.86 0.34
CA THR A 294 -3.91 -12.48 0.50
C THR A 294 -4.04 -13.97 0.19
N LEU A 295 -3.22 -14.46 -0.74
CA LEU A 295 -3.16 -15.85 -1.15
C LEU A 295 -1.83 -16.44 -0.68
N GLU A 296 -1.90 -17.52 0.11
CA GLU A 296 -0.75 -18.26 0.62
C GLU A 296 -0.81 -19.70 0.12
N LYS A 297 0.31 -20.23 -0.40
CA LYS A 297 0.43 -21.66 -0.74
C LYS A 297 0.66 -22.48 0.53
N VAL A 298 -0.07 -23.58 0.67
CA VAL A 298 0.13 -24.55 1.76
C VAL A 298 1.21 -25.53 1.34
N PHE A 299 2.31 -25.57 2.09
CA PHE A 299 3.40 -26.53 1.88
C PHE A 299 3.17 -27.79 2.71
N GLU A 300 3.54 -28.95 2.16
CA GLU A 300 3.70 -30.17 2.95
C GLU A 300 5.03 -30.09 3.73
N GLU A 301 5.06 -30.67 4.93
CA GLU A 301 6.06 -30.40 5.99
C GLU A 301 7.54 -30.64 5.62
N ASP A 302 7.85 -31.16 4.42
CA ASP A 302 9.21 -31.53 3.98
C ASP A 302 9.81 -30.68 2.83
N SER A 303 9.12 -29.65 2.32
CA SER A 303 9.66 -28.80 1.23
C SER A 303 10.33 -27.51 1.72
N LYS A 304 11.62 -27.30 1.40
CA LYS A 304 12.38 -26.05 1.62
C LYS A 304 12.02 -24.93 0.63
N ASP A 305 10.77 -24.85 0.17
CA ASP A 305 10.35 -23.82 -0.77
C ASP A 305 9.97 -22.52 -0.05
N GLU A 306 10.35 -21.38 -0.63
CA GLU A 306 10.04 -20.05 -0.09
C GLU A 306 8.53 -19.84 0.04
N LYS A 307 8.11 -19.26 1.18
CA LYS A 307 6.70 -18.97 1.44
C LYS A 307 6.18 -17.89 0.49
N VAL A 308 5.56 -18.30 -0.62
CA VAL A 308 4.95 -17.37 -1.58
C VAL A 308 3.65 -16.81 -0.99
N VAL A 309 3.65 -15.50 -0.71
CA VAL A 309 2.48 -14.73 -0.26
C VAL A 309 2.15 -13.69 -1.32
N LEU A 310 1.02 -13.86 -2.01
CA LEU A 310 0.54 -12.92 -3.02
C LEU A 310 -0.56 -12.04 -2.44
N LYS A 311 -0.48 -10.73 -2.65
CA LYS A 311 -1.51 -9.77 -2.23
C LYS A 311 -2.25 -9.20 -3.44
N GLY A 312 -3.49 -8.78 -3.24
CA GLY A 312 -4.34 -8.29 -4.32
C GLY A 312 -5.59 -7.57 -3.87
N GLU A 313 -6.33 -7.05 -4.85
CA GLU A 313 -7.64 -6.44 -4.67
C GLU A 313 -8.63 -7.01 -5.69
N LEU A 314 -9.81 -7.42 -5.21
CA LEU A 314 -10.94 -7.84 -6.02
C LEU A 314 -12.09 -6.85 -5.85
N TYR A 315 -12.81 -6.56 -6.93
CA TYR A 315 -13.91 -5.62 -6.96
C TYR A 315 -15.21 -6.30 -7.41
N ILE A 316 -16.33 -5.86 -6.84
CA ILE A 316 -17.66 -6.24 -7.32
C ILE A 316 -18.19 -5.12 -8.19
N SER A 317 -18.50 -5.43 -9.46
CA SER A 317 -19.11 -4.45 -10.36
C SER A 317 -20.57 -4.19 -9.97
N MET A 318 -21.09 -3.02 -10.36
CA MET A 318 -22.52 -2.68 -10.19
C MET A 318 -23.46 -3.76 -10.75
N THR A 319 -23.10 -4.31 -11.91
CA THR A 319 -23.88 -5.34 -12.61
C THR A 319 -23.91 -6.64 -11.83
N GLU A 320 -22.78 -7.07 -11.25
CA GLU A 320 -22.71 -8.29 -10.44
C GLU A 320 -23.38 -8.11 -9.08
N LEU A 321 -23.28 -6.94 -8.46
CA LEU A 321 -24.02 -6.65 -7.23
C LEU A 321 -25.54 -6.69 -7.45
N LEU A 322 -26.03 -6.06 -8.52
CA LEU A 322 -27.46 -6.10 -8.85
C LEU A 322 -27.94 -7.53 -9.13
N LYS A 323 -27.13 -8.33 -9.86
CA LYS A 323 -27.41 -9.76 -10.04
C LYS A 323 -27.44 -10.51 -8.72
N SER A 324 -26.54 -10.20 -7.79
CA SER A 324 -26.50 -10.82 -6.46
C SER A 324 -27.79 -10.56 -5.68
N ILE A 325 -28.27 -9.31 -5.68
CA ILE A 325 -29.52 -8.90 -5.02
C ILE A 325 -30.73 -9.58 -5.66
N ILE A 326 -30.81 -9.61 -6.99
CA ILE A 326 -31.94 -10.25 -7.72
C ILE A 326 -31.95 -11.77 -7.49
N ARG A 327 -30.78 -12.41 -7.40
CA ARG A 327 -30.63 -13.87 -7.22
C ARG A 327 -30.69 -14.31 -5.76
N LEU A 328 -30.96 -13.41 -4.82
CA LEU A 328 -31.05 -13.72 -3.39
C LEU A 328 -32.24 -14.64 -3.11
N GLN A 329 -31.98 -15.83 -2.56
CA GLN A 329 -32.99 -16.86 -2.28
C GLN A 329 -33.06 -17.18 -0.77
N GLY A 330 -34.24 -17.59 -0.29
CA GLY A 330 -34.46 -18.06 1.09
C GLY A 330 -35.53 -17.29 1.87
N ASN A 331 -36.14 -17.94 2.85
CA ASN A 331 -37.27 -17.39 3.62
C ASN A 331 -36.89 -16.18 4.50
N ASN A 332 -35.63 -16.10 4.93
CA ASN A 332 -35.12 -15.02 5.78
C ASN A 332 -34.45 -13.87 5.00
N ARG A 333 -34.64 -13.78 3.68
CA ARG A 333 -33.99 -12.77 2.82
C ARG A 333 -34.24 -11.32 3.27
N GLY A 334 -35.47 -11.00 3.70
CA GLY A 334 -35.83 -9.65 4.16
C GLY A 334 -35.09 -9.27 5.45
N ARG A 335 -35.03 -10.19 6.42
CA ARG A 335 -34.30 -10.01 7.67
C ARG A 335 -32.79 -9.93 7.45
N PHE A 336 -32.24 -10.72 6.53
CA PHE A 336 -30.84 -10.64 6.11
C PHE A 336 -30.49 -9.25 5.53
N ILE A 337 -31.30 -8.76 4.58
CA ILE A 337 -31.11 -7.41 4.01
C ILE A 337 -31.20 -6.35 5.10
N CYS A 338 -32.20 -6.42 5.97
CA CYS A 338 -32.38 -5.46 7.07
C CYS A 338 -31.16 -5.43 8.01
N LEU A 339 -30.64 -6.59 8.42
CA LEU A 339 -29.47 -6.69 9.28
C LEU A 339 -28.19 -6.16 8.59
N LEU A 340 -28.00 -6.50 7.31
CA LEU A 340 -26.84 -6.04 6.55
C LEU A 340 -26.89 -4.53 6.29
N SER A 341 -28.03 -4.00 5.86
CA SER A 341 -28.25 -2.56 5.65
C SER A 341 -28.15 -1.77 6.97
N GLY A 342 -28.72 -2.30 8.06
CA GLY A 342 -28.59 -1.71 9.39
C GLY A 342 -27.13 -1.67 9.86
N SER A 343 -26.32 -2.65 9.47
CA SER A 343 -24.88 -2.65 9.74
C SER A 343 -24.16 -1.51 9.00
N PHE A 344 -24.49 -1.27 7.72
CA PHE A 344 -23.90 -0.15 6.97
C PHE A 344 -24.34 1.20 7.53
N LEU A 345 -25.62 1.32 7.88
CA LEU A 345 -26.16 2.53 8.52
C LEU A 345 -25.41 2.85 9.82
N ARG A 346 -25.18 1.82 10.65
CA ARG A 346 -24.42 1.95 11.90
C ARG A 346 -22.99 2.45 11.69
N THR A 347 -22.32 1.98 10.65
CA THR A 347 -20.91 2.29 10.36
C THR A 347 -20.73 3.69 9.77
N TYR A 348 -21.52 4.03 8.75
CA TYR A 348 -21.32 5.28 7.99
C TYR A 348 -22.11 6.49 8.53
N PHE A 349 -23.31 6.28 9.09
CA PHE A 349 -24.21 7.38 9.45
C PHE A 349 -24.36 7.60 10.96
N LEU A 350 -24.37 6.54 11.78
CA LEU A 350 -24.55 6.63 13.24
C LEU A 350 -23.23 6.55 14.05
N PRO A 351 -22.07 6.44 13.40
CA PRO A 351 -20.85 5.74 13.88
C PRO A 351 -20.94 5.19 15.32
N ILE A 352 -21.64 4.07 15.53
CA ILE A 352 -21.76 3.43 16.87
C ILE A 352 -20.70 2.33 17.00
N PRO A 353 -19.84 2.37 18.03
CA PRO A 353 -18.76 1.38 18.20
C PRO A 353 -19.32 -0.03 18.36
N ARG A 354 -18.69 -1.01 17.71
CA ARG A 354 -19.12 -2.43 17.66
C ARG A 354 -18.49 -3.29 18.74
N GLY A 355 -17.37 -2.86 19.31
CA GLY A 355 -16.70 -3.49 20.45
C GLY A 355 -16.43 -2.45 21.53
N ASN A 356 -16.40 -2.90 22.78
CA ASN A 356 -15.90 -2.10 23.90
C ASN A 356 -14.53 -2.66 24.25
N GLN A 357 -13.48 -1.85 24.14
CA GLN A 357 -12.29 -2.15 24.92
C GLN A 357 -12.68 -1.96 26.38
N GLY A 358 -12.74 -3.05 27.15
CA GLY A 358 -12.73 -2.92 28.59
C GLY A 358 -11.50 -2.13 29.01
N ASP A 359 -11.57 -1.40 30.12
CA ASP A 359 -10.42 -0.71 30.68
C ASP A 359 -9.32 -1.74 30.99
N LEU A 360 -8.40 -1.94 30.03
CA LEU A 360 -7.20 -2.73 30.25
C LEU A 360 -6.39 -2.03 31.33
N VAL A 361 -6.00 -2.79 32.34
CA VAL A 361 -5.08 -2.35 33.37
C VAL A 361 -3.75 -2.00 32.69
N LEU A 362 -3.27 -0.77 32.93
CA LEU A 362 -1.95 -0.33 32.47
C LEU A 362 -0.91 -1.35 32.95
N SER A 363 -0.29 -2.04 32.00
CA SER A 363 0.84 -2.93 32.28
C SER A 363 1.96 -2.11 32.92
N GLU A 364 2.71 -2.72 33.83
CA GLU A 364 3.85 -2.08 34.49
C GLU A 364 4.87 -1.60 33.44
N ASP A 365 5.31 -0.35 33.59
CA ASP A 365 6.32 0.24 32.71
C ASP A 365 7.60 -0.61 32.83
N LYS A 366 8.08 -1.17 31.72
CA LYS A 366 9.31 -1.97 31.72
C LYS A 366 10.50 -1.04 32.02
N SER A 367 11.42 -1.51 32.85
CA SER A 367 12.58 -0.72 33.25
C SER A 367 13.53 -0.42 32.07
N TYR A 368 14.23 0.70 32.17
CA TYR A 368 15.35 1.05 31.29
C TYR A 368 16.63 1.03 32.12
N PRO A 369 17.80 0.82 31.47
CA PRO A 369 19.10 1.08 32.11
C PRO A 369 19.17 2.52 32.64
N THR A 370 20.02 2.74 33.63
CA THR A 370 20.24 4.08 34.22
C THR A 370 20.60 5.08 33.12
N SER A 371 19.81 6.16 33.03
CA SER A 371 20.01 7.24 32.07
C SER A 371 20.47 8.52 32.75
N THR A 372 21.27 9.32 32.08
CA THR A 372 21.63 10.68 32.49
C THR A 372 20.82 11.68 31.68
N LEU A 373 20.19 12.65 32.35
CA LEU A 373 19.50 13.75 31.67
C LEU A 373 20.44 14.96 31.63
N HIS A 374 20.70 15.47 30.43
CA HIS A 374 21.48 16.68 30.21
C HIS A 374 20.54 17.83 29.89
N GLU A 375 20.58 18.90 30.67
CA GLU A 375 19.94 20.16 30.31
C GLU A 375 20.93 21.01 29.50
N ILE A 376 20.50 21.45 28.33
CA ILE A 376 21.35 22.14 27.35
C ILE A 376 20.68 23.47 27.01
N LYS A 377 21.43 24.57 27.12
CA LYS A 377 20.95 25.89 26.70
C LYS A 377 21.33 26.10 25.24
N ALA A 378 20.33 26.20 24.38
CA ALA A 378 20.52 26.50 22.96
C ALA A 378 20.96 27.97 22.77
N GLU A 379 21.46 28.30 21.57
CA GLU A 379 22.02 29.61 21.25
C GLU A 379 20.99 30.75 21.36
N ASP A 380 19.72 30.46 21.05
CA ASP A 380 18.60 31.40 21.21
C ASP A 380 18.12 31.53 22.67
N GLY A 381 18.81 30.89 23.61
CA GLY A 381 18.54 30.95 25.05
C GLY A 381 17.50 29.95 25.54
N PHE A 382 16.89 29.16 24.67
CA PHE A 382 15.90 28.14 25.06
C PHE A 382 16.59 26.92 25.68
N THR A 383 16.05 26.39 26.79
CA THR A 383 16.59 25.19 27.43
C THR A 383 15.92 23.95 26.87
N ILE A 384 16.71 23.06 26.27
CA ILE A 384 16.29 21.73 25.81
C ILE A 384 16.88 20.67 26.74
N SER A 385 16.37 19.44 26.66
CA SER A 385 16.96 18.32 27.38
C SER A 385 17.31 17.17 26.46
N CYS A 386 18.39 16.46 26.79
CA CYS A 386 18.81 15.29 26.05
C CYS A 386 19.12 14.14 27.02
N ARG A 387 18.45 13.00 26.81
CA ARG A 387 18.60 11.82 27.67
C ARG A 387 19.64 10.89 27.06
N GLN A 388 20.63 10.52 27.85
CA GLN A 388 21.74 9.65 27.46
C GLN A 388 21.63 8.31 28.18
N TRP A 389 21.78 7.21 27.43
CA TRP A 389 22.04 5.87 27.95
C TRP A 389 23.43 5.42 27.52
N LYS A 390 24.25 5.05 28.50
CA LYS A 390 25.60 4.56 28.25
C LYS A 390 25.57 3.13 27.69
N SER A 391 26.55 2.82 26.84
CA SER A 391 26.76 1.46 26.36
C SER A 391 27.12 0.51 27.51
N LYS A 392 26.69 -0.75 27.39
CA LYS A 392 27.07 -1.84 28.31
C LYS A 392 28.45 -2.44 27.95
N LEU A 393 28.94 -2.26 26.73
CA LEU A 393 30.21 -2.82 26.28
C LEU A 393 31.37 -1.94 26.75
N GLN A 394 32.15 -2.46 27.70
CA GLN A 394 33.49 -1.97 28.03
C GLN A 394 34.49 -2.83 27.26
N GLY A 395 34.86 -2.42 26.04
CA GLY A 395 35.85 -3.08 25.18
C GLY A 395 36.49 -2.10 24.18
N ASP A 396 37.62 -2.50 23.58
CA ASP A 396 38.59 -1.63 22.86
C ASP A 396 38.07 -0.94 21.57
N GLU A 397 36.91 -1.28 21.02
CA GLU A 397 36.31 -0.58 19.88
C GLU A 397 35.12 0.30 20.32
N LYS A 398 35.38 1.59 20.50
CA LYS A 398 34.36 2.58 20.87
C LYS A 398 33.48 2.91 19.65
N LEU A 399 32.28 2.34 19.60
CA LEU A 399 31.27 2.64 18.58
C LEU A 399 30.83 4.11 18.65
N ASN A 400 30.35 4.63 17.51
CA ASN A 400 29.87 6.00 17.45
C ASN A 400 28.53 6.15 18.18
N PRO A 401 28.29 7.26 18.90
CA PRO A 401 27.01 7.52 19.57
C PRO A 401 25.88 7.71 18.55
N VAL A 402 24.66 7.36 18.97
CA VAL A 402 23.44 7.46 18.16
C VAL A 402 22.50 8.52 18.75
N LEU A 403 22.18 9.56 17.97
CA LEU A 403 21.23 10.61 18.31
C LEU A 403 19.85 10.33 17.68
N LEU A 404 18.83 10.28 18.52
CA LEU A 404 17.45 10.02 18.19
C LEU A 404 16.63 11.32 18.22
N LEU A 405 15.93 11.60 17.12
CA LEU A 405 15.13 12.81 16.92
C LEU A 405 13.65 12.48 16.76
N ASN A 406 12.87 12.77 17.80
CA ASN A 406 11.44 12.45 17.89
C ASN A 406 10.57 13.16 16.84
N ALA A 407 9.36 12.62 16.65
CA ALA A 407 8.30 13.29 15.90
C ALA A 407 7.69 14.48 16.68
N TYR A 408 6.70 15.11 16.06
CA TYR A 408 5.99 16.24 16.65
C TYR A 408 5.15 15.77 17.86
N ALA A 409 5.55 16.18 19.06
CA ALA A 409 4.82 15.97 20.32
C ALA A 409 4.53 14.50 20.72
N ILE A 410 5.19 13.51 20.11
CA ILE A 410 5.06 12.08 20.44
C ILE A 410 6.45 11.45 20.63
N GLU A 411 6.63 10.72 21.74
CA GLU A 411 7.74 9.78 21.90
C GLU A 411 7.68 8.64 20.89
N SER A 412 8.72 8.50 20.10
CA SER A 412 8.81 7.54 18.99
C SER A 412 9.78 6.39 19.27
N PHE A 413 10.69 6.54 20.22
CA PHE A 413 11.80 5.61 20.42
C PHE A 413 11.82 4.96 21.79
N GLN A 414 11.46 5.72 22.84
CA GLN A 414 11.33 5.20 24.20
C GLN A 414 9.90 4.71 24.45
N LEU A 415 9.65 3.39 24.37
CA LEU A 415 8.31 2.78 24.53
C LEU A 415 8.26 1.88 25.78
N PRO A 416 7.85 2.40 26.95
CA PRO A 416 7.93 1.65 28.21
C PRO A 416 7.05 0.40 28.26
N THR A 417 5.95 0.37 27.52
CA THR A 417 5.02 -0.78 27.49
C THR A 417 5.53 -1.91 26.60
N GLU A 418 6.33 -1.59 25.58
CA GLU A 418 6.83 -2.56 24.61
C GLU A 418 8.11 -3.24 25.10
N PRO A 419 8.29 -4.54 24.82
CA PRO A 419 9.51 -5.24 25.22
C PRO A 419 10.72 -4.81 24.38
N ASN A 420 10.48 -4.54 23.09
CA ASN A 420 11.52 -4.27 22.10
C ASN A 420 11.25 -2.90 21.48
N ASP A 421 11.93 -1.88 21.98
CA ASP A 421 11.96 -0.54 21.40
C ASP A 421 13.34 -0.22 20.82
N LEU A 422 13.45 0.89 20.06
CA LEU A 422 14.71 1.20 19.37
C LEU A 422 15.82 1.56 20.36
N VAL A 423 15.51 2.22 21.48
CA VAL A 423 16.51 2.60 22.49
C VAL A 423 17.16 1.35 23.09
N ARG A 424 16.35 0.38 23.53
CA ARG A 424 16.84 -0.90 24.07
C ARG A 424 17.63 -1.68 23.02
N THR A 425 17.12 -1.75 21.80
CA THR A 425 17.78 -2.43 20.69
C THR A 425 19.18 -1.84 20.44
N LEU A 426 19.32 -0.51 20.43
CA LEU A 426 20.62 0.15 20.22
C LEU A 426 21.60 -0.07 21.39
N ILE A 427 21.10 -0.05 22.63
CA ILE A 427 21.92 -0.32 23.82
C ILE A 427 22.41 -1.78 23.83
N GLU A 428 21.55 -2.73 23.42
CA GLU A 428 21.90 -4.15 23.29
C GLU A 428 22.95 -4.40 22.20
N GLU A 429 22.88 -3.63 21.11
CA GLU A 429 23.88 -3.60 20.04
C GLU A 429 25.18 -2.87 20.44
N GLY A 430 25.24 -2.31 21.65
CA GLY A 430 26.45 -1.69 22.18
C GLY A 430 26.61 -0.21 21.89
N HIS A 431 25.61 0.46 21.31
CA HIS A 431 25.67 1.89 21.04
C HIS A 431 25.29 2.73 22.26
N GLU A 432 26.05 3.79 22.49
CA GLU A 432 25.61 4.89 23.33
C GLU A 432 24.48 5.65 22.64
N THR A 433 23.34 5.79 23.33
CA THR A 433 22.12 6.33 22.73
C THR A 433 21.70 7.63 23.39
N TRP A 434 21.41 8.64 22.58
CA TRP A 434 20.97 9.98 22.97
C TRP A 434 19.59 10.27 22.41
N LEU A 435 18.65 10.71 23.23
CA LEU A 435 17.30 11.09 22.82
C LEU A 435 17.08 12.59 23.06
N LEU A 436 16.85 13.34 21.99
CA LEU A 436 16.62 14.78 22.07
C LEU A 436 15.16 15.11 22.37
N ASN A 437 14.94 15.80 23.50
CA ASN A 437 13.69 16.47 23.82
C ASN A 437 13.80 17.94 23.41
N SER A 438 13.54 18.20 22.13
CA SER A 438 13.52 19.55 21.56
C SER A 438 12.38 20.40 22.12
N ARG A 439 12.26 21.65 21.68
CA ARG A 439 11.12 22.54 21.98
C ARG A 439 9.75 22.04 21.47
N LEU A 440 9.74 20.96 20.67
CA LEU A 440 8.52 20.25 20.26
C LEU A 440 8.01 19.27 21.32
N HIS A 441 8.85 18.90 22.29
CA HIS A 441 8.51 17.91 23.28
C HIS A 441 7.45 18.44 24.27
N PRO A 442 6.43 17.65 24.69
CA PRO A 442 5.37 18.13 25.58
C PRO A 442 5.84 18.67 26.94
N LEU A 443 7.03 18.27 27.39
CA LEU A 443 7.66 18.76 28.62
C LEU A 443 8.35 20.13 28.47
N ASN A 444 8.64 20.56 27.24
CA ASN A 444 9.32 21.83 26.94
C ASN A 444 8.45 22.72 26.03
N PRO A 445 7.18 23.02 26.37
CA PRO A 445 6.30 23.75 25.48
C PRO A 445 6.74 25.22 25.34
N SER A 446 7.04 25.65 24.10
CA SER A 446 7.18 27.06 23.76
C SER A 446 5.93 27.58 23.04
N ASN A 447 5.51 28.81 23.35
CA ASN A 447 4.40 29.48 22.66
C ASN A 447 4.85 30.22 21.39
N ASP A 448 6.15 30.30 21.12
CA ASP A 448 6.66 30.96 19.93
C ASP A 448 7.93 30.28 19.42
N PHE A 449 7.75 29.48 18.37
CA PHE A 449 8.83 28.82 17.66
C PHE A 449 8.34 28.23 16.33
N THR A 450 9.28 27.84 15.50
CA THR A 450 9.09 27.18 14.22
C THR A 450 9.89 25.88 14.17
N ILE A 451 9.56 24.99 13.22
CA ILE A 451 10.38 23.79 12.95
C ILE A 451 11.83 24.17 12.55
N GLU A 452 12.01 25.36 11.98
CA GLU A 452 13.33 25.87 11.61
C GLU A 452 14.21 26.07 12.86
N ASP A 453 13.65 26.57 13.96
CA ASP A 453 14.41 26.80 15.20
C ASP A 453 14.96 25.48 15.80
N VAL A 454 14.25 24.37 15.62
CA VAL A 454 14.74 23.04 16.03
C VAL A 454 16.00 22.65 15.23
N GLY A 455 16.00 22.90 13.92
CA GLY A 455 17.15 22.64 13.06
C GLY A 455 18.30 23.62 13.27
N LYS A 456 18.00 24.89 13.57
CA LYS A 456 18.99 25.95 13.75
C LYS A 456 19.67 25.94 15.11
N PHE A 457 18.95 25.59 16.17
CA PHE A 457 19.41 25.77 17.54
C PHE A 457 19.41 24.47 18.34
N ASP A 458 18.32 23.70 18.34
CA ASP A 458 18.18 22.54 19.23
C ASP A 458 19.11 21.37 18.84
N ILE A 459 19.09 20.98 17.56
CA ILE A 459 19.91 19.86 17.05
C ILE A 459 21.40 20.19 17.14
N PRO A 460 21.88 21.37 16.70
CA PRO A 460 23.29 21.75 16.88
C PRO A 460 23.73 21.74 18.34
N ALA A 461 22.90 22.24 19.27
CA ALA A 461 23.23 22.24 20.69
C ALA A 461 23.37 20.81 21.25
N ALA A 462 22.49 19.89 20.83
CA ALA A 462 22.58 18.47 21.22
C ALA A 462 23.85 17.80 20.67
N ILE A 463 24.18 18.02 19.40
CA ILE A 463 25.40 17.46 18.78
C ILE A 463 26.65 18.03 19.44
N ASN A 464 26.71 19.35 19.67
CA ASN A 464 27.82 19.98 20.37
C ASN A 464 28.00 19.40 21.77
N LYS A 465 26.91 19.10 22.49
CA LYS A 465 27.01 18.48 23.81
C LYS A 465 27.61 17.06 23.75
N ILE A 466 27.26 16.28 22.73
CA ILE A 466 27.85 14.96 22.50
C ILE A 466 29.35 15.13 22.18
N LEU A 467 29.72 16.08 21.32
CA LEU A 467 31.11 16.35 20.98
C LEU A 467 31.94 16.92 22.15
N GLU A 468 31.32 17.60 23.12
CA GLU A 468 31.97 18.06 24.35
C GLU A 468 32.32 16.90 25.30
N ILE A 469 31.46 15.89 25.37
CA ILE A 469 31.65 14.72 26.24
C ILE A 469 32.61 13.71 25.59
N HIS A 470 32.63 13.68 24.26
CA HIS A 470 33.52 12.86 23.45
C HIS A 470 34.65 13.70 22.86
N GLU A 471 35.38 13.15 21.89
CA GLU A 471 36.42 13.91 21.18
C GLU A 471 35.79 14.68 20.01
N PRO A 472 36.34 15.84 19.61
CA PRO A 472 35.84 16.62 18.47
C PRO A 472 35.81 15.86 17.12
N SER A 473 36.62 14.81 16.99
CA SER A 473 36.67 13.91 15.83
C SER A 473 35.53 12.88 15.78
N THR A 474 34.75 12.76 16.87
CA THR A 474 33.67 11.77 17.00
C THR A 474 32.58 12.06 15.99
N LYS A 475 32.10 11.00 15.32
CA LYS A 475 30.94 11.10 14.45
C LYS A 475 29.70 10.57 15.15
N VAL A 476 28.54 11.11 14.80
CA VAL A 476 27.26 10.74 15.41
C VAL A 476 26.37 10.09 14.35
N HIS A 477 25.78 8.94 14.65
CA HIS A 477 24.71 8.40 13.83
C HIS A 477 23.40 9.09 14.20
N VAL A 478 22.60 9.51 13.23
CA VAL A 478 21.32 10.19 13.49
C VAL A 478 20.16 9.34 12.98
N VAL A 479 19.21 9.04 13.85
CA VAL A 479 17.94 8.41 13.49
C VAL A 479 16.81 9.39 13.78
N ALA A 480 16.05 9.75 12.75
CA ALA A 480 15.06 10.81 12.84
C ALA A 480 13.69 10.35 12.33
N HIS A 481 12.63 10.77 13.02
CA HIS A 481 11.25 10.46 12.66
C HIS A 481 10.44 11.71 12.34
N CYS A 482 9.66 11.67 11.25
CA CYS A 482 8.71 12.72 10.89
C CYS A 482 9.36 14.13 10.91
N VAL A 483 8.91 15.04 11.77
CA VAL A 483 9.43 16.41 11.87
C VAL A 483 10.88 16.44 12.33
N GLY A 484 11.35 15.47 13.13
CA GLY A 484 12.77 15.30 13.43
C GLY A 484 13.59 15.07 12.17
N GLY A 485 13.05 14.31 11.20
CA GLY A 485 13.65 14.09 9.88
C GLY A 485 13.74 15.38 9.05
N SER A 486 12.74 16.24 9.13
CA SER A 486 12.81 17.56 8.47
C SER A 486 13.78 18.51 9.16
N ALA A 487 13.80 18.54 10.50
CA ALA A 487 14.65 19.42 11.28
C ALA A 487 16.15 19.12 11.11
N ILE A 488 16.56 17.84 11.06
CA ILE A 488 17.97 17.49 10.80
C ILE A 488 18.41 17.89 9.39
N HIS A 489 17.54 17.79 8.39
CA HIS A 489 17.86 18.27 7.05
C HIS A 489 17.97 19.81 7.02
N ILE A 490 17.14 20.54 7.78
CA ILE A 490 17.31 21.99 7.98
C ILE A 490 18.65 22.29 8.65
N ALA A 491 19.05 21.52 9.67
CA ALA A 491 20.32 21.72 10.37
C ALA A 491 21.54 21.55 9.43
N ILE A 492 21.57 20.47 8.65
CA ILE A 492 22.71 20.15 7.78
C ILE A 492 22.71 21.02 6.51
N MET A 493 21.58 21.10 5.80
CA MET A 493 21.49 21.90 4.58
C MET A 493 21.53 23.41 4.88
N GLY A 494 21.09 23.84 6.07
CA GLY A 494 21.24 25.21 6.56
C GLY A 494 22.67 25.56 6.94
N GLY A 495 23.55 24.57 7.11
CA GLY A 495 24.95 24.77 7.50
C GLY A 495 25.16 24.95 9.01
N HIS A 496 24.15 24.63 9.83
CA HIS A 496 24.24 24.67 11.29
C HIS A 496 24.93 23.43 11.87
N VAL A 497 24.94 22.32 11.12
CA VAL A 497 25.68 21.10 11.44
C VAL A 497 26.49 20.68 10.22
N SER A 498 27.80 20.48 10.40
CA SER A 498 28.63 19.92 9.33
C SER A 498 28.37 18.42 9.17
N ALA A 499 28.20 17.97 7.91
CA ALA A 499 28.11 16.56 7.57
C ALA A 499 29.30 15.72 8.06
N THR A 500 30.46 16.34 8.29
CA THR A 500 31.66 15.66 8.81
C THR A 500 31.47 15.06 10.20
N HIS A 501 30.58 15.63 11.01
CA HIS A 501 30.22 15.13 12.34
C HIS A 501 29.13 14.05 12.29
N ILE A 502 28.57 13.73 11.12
CA ILE A 502 27.49 12.74 10.97
C ILE A 502 28.04 11.48 10.30
N ALA A 503 27.99 10.35 10.99
CA ALA A 503 28.43 9.06 10.45
C ALA A 503 27.41 8.51 9.43
N SER A 504 26.13 8.54 9.79
CA SER A 504 25.01 8.16 8.91
C SER A 504 23.71 8.83 9.31
N LEU A 505 22.82 9.04 8.36
CA LEU A 505 21.49 9.60 8.61
C LEU A 505 20.37 8.64 8.17
N SER A 506 19.56 8.20 9.12
CA SER A 506 18.38 7.37 8.88
C SER A 506 17.11 8.17 9.16
N CYS A 507 16.23 8.28 8.17
CA CYS A 507 15.01 9.08 8.26
C CYS A 507 13.77 8.23 7.97
N THR A 508 12.79 8.27 8.86
CA THR A 508 11.54 7.51 8.76
C THR A 508 10.36 8.44 8.41
N ASN A 509 9.69 8.14 7.30
CA ASN A 509 8.52 8.80 6.72
C ASN A 509 8.63 10.30 6.40
N SER A 510 9.72 10.98 6.73
CA SER A 510 9.94 12.38 6.39
C SER A 510 11.42 12.70 6.33
N SER A 511 11.79 13.69 5.53
CA SER A 511 13.16 14.17 5.33
C SER A 511 13.13 15.64 4.89
N MET A 512 14.02 16.04 3.97
CA MET A 512 13.91 17.28 3.21
C MET A 512 12.61 17.39 2.39
N PHE A 513 11.96 16.26 2.08
CA PHE A 513 10.66 16.20 1.42
C PHE A 513 9.60 15.75 2.43
N PHE A 514 8.38 16.22 2.24
CA PHE A 514 7.23 15.87 3.08
C PHE A 514 5.94 15.94 2.25
N LYS A 515 5.59 14.84 1.58
CA LYS A 515 4.40 14.74 0.73
C LYS A 515 3.25 14.09 1.48
N LEU A 516 2.29 14.92 1.88
CA LEU A 516 1.06 14.49 2.53
C LEU A 516 0.15 13.75 1.54
N ASN A 517 -0.71 12.87 2.07
CA ASN A 517 -1.79 12.29 1.27
C ASN A 517 -2.85 13.34 0.87
N ALA A 518 -3.76 12.98 -0.03
CA ALA A 518 -4.76 13.91 -0.57
C ALA A 518 -5.63 14.59 0.51
N MET A 519 -6.09 13.83 1.51
CA MET A 519 -6.95 14.36 2.58
C MET A 519 -6.20 15.34 3.49
N SER A 520 -4.99 14.97 3.94
CA SER A 520 -4.14 15.83 4.76
C SER A 520 -3.69 17.08 3.99
N THR A 521 -3.43 16.95 2.68
CA THR A 521 -3.12 18.09 1.81
C THR A 521 -4.29 19.06 1.71
N PHE A 522 -5.50 18.55 1.45
CA PHE A 522 -6.72 19.37 1.40
C PHE A 522 -6.95 20.12 2.72
N LYS A 523 -6.74 19.45 3.85
CA LYS A 523 -6.82 20.06 5.19
C LYS A 523 -5.82 21.19 5.38
N MET A 524 -4.58 21.05 4.87
CA MET A 524 -3.57 22.11 4.96
C MET A 524 -3.87 23.31 4.04
N TRP A 525 -4.65 23.13 2.97
CA TRP A 525 -5.13 24.24 2.14
C TRP A 525 -6.21 25.06 2.84
N LEU A 526 -7.13 24.41 3.55
CA LEU A 526 -8.14 25.11 4.35
C LEU A 526 -7.49 26.02 5.41
N PRO A 527 -8.12 27.15 5.77
CA PRO A 527 -7.59 28.09 6.76
C PRO A 527 -7.76 27.59 8.22
N LEU A 528 -7.71 26.27 8.45
CA LEU A 528 -7.90 25.66 9.76
C LEU A 528 -6.80 26.03 10.75
N ILE A 529 -5.54 26.06 10.30
CA ILE A 529 -4.41 26.44 11.17
C ILE A 529 -4.51 27.90 11.61
N PRO A 530 -4.65 28.91 10.72
CA PRO A 530 -4.87 30.29 11.14
C PRO A 530 -6.05 30.47 12.09
N LEU A 531 -7.18 29.81 11.81
CA LEU A 531 -8.36 29.86 12.67
C LEU A 531 -8.09 29.25 14.05
N SER A 532 -7.40 28.10 14.10
CA SER A 532 -7.03 27.46 15.36
C SER A 532 -6.08 28.33 16.18
N MET A 533 -5.11 28.99 15.54
CA MET A 533 -4.19 29.92 16.22
C MET A 533 -4.95 31.13 16.77
N PHE A 534 -5.92 31.65 16.02
CA PHE A 534 -6.79 32.74 16.48
C PHE A 534 -7.61 32.34 17.72
N ILE A 535 -8.15 31.13 17.74
CA ILE A 535 -8.92 30.61 18.88
C ILE A 535 -8.02 30.39 20.12
N LEU A 536 -6.81 29.87 19.92
CA LEU A 536 -5.83 29.66 21.01
C LEU A 536 -5.34 30.98 21.62
N GLY A 537 -5.14 32.02 20.80
CA GLY A 537 -4.65 33.30 21.26
C GLY A 537 -3.20 33.21 21.75
N ASN A 538 -2.94 33.64 22.99
CA ASN A 538 -1.58 33.70 23.55
C ASN A 538 -1.07 32.35 24.07
N ASP A 539 -1.97 31.46 24.50
CA ASP A 539 -1.61 30.11 24.91
C ASP A 539 -1.71 29.18 23.70
N LYS A 540 -0.57 28.94 23.04
CA LYS A 540 -0.51 28.10 21.84
C LYS A 540 -0.30 26.63 22.20
N THR A 541 -0.56 26.21 23.43
CA THR A 541 -0.45 24.80 23.83
C THR A 541 -1.84 24.18 24.00
N LEU A 542 -2.16 23.15 23.21
CA LEU A 542 -3.44 22.46 23.32
C LEU A 542 -3.33 21.29 24.32
N PRO A 543 -4.03 21.32 25.48
CA PRO A 543 -4.11 20.17 26.38
C PRO A 543 -4.98 19.07 25.76
N LEU A 544 -4.45 17.85 25.69
CA LEU A 544 -5.17 16.71 25.12
C LEU A 544 -5.95 15.95 26.20
N MET A 545 -5.34 15.72 27.36
CA MET A 545 -6.05 15.16 28.52
C MET A 545 -7.03 16.16 29.12
N GLU A 546 -8.20 15.67 29.55
CA GLU A 546 -9.14 16.47 30.34
C GLU A 546 -8.61 16.72 31.75
N THR A 547 -8.28 17.99 32.02
CA THR A 547 -7.97 18.49 33.36
C THR A 547 -9.04 19.51 33.74
N SER A 548 -9.29 19.69 35.04
CA SER A 548 -10.35 20.57 35.56
C SER A 548 -10.22 22.06 35.18
N ASN A 549 -9.07 22.50 34.62
CA ASN A 549 -8.76 23.90 34.28
C ASN A 549 -8.71 24.20 32.77
N ILE A 550 -9.41 23.43 31.93
CA ILE A 550 -9.41 23.66 30.47
C ILE A 550 -10.28 24.87 30.11
N SER A 551 -9.70 25.84 29.39
CA SER A 551 -10.45 26.99 28.86
C SER A 551 -11.53 26.56 27.86
N SER A 552 -12.65 27.29 27.78
CA SER A 552 -13.73 27.01 26.82
C SER A 552 -13.25 27.01 25.37
N ARG A 553 -12.18 27.76 25.05
CA ARG A 553 -11.57 27.83 23.72
C ARG A 553 -10.84 26.53 23.37
N HIS A 554 -10.10 25.96 24.33
CA HIS A 554 -9.46 24.66 24.16
C HIS A 554 -10.50 23.55 23.97
N HIS A 555 -11.58 23.57 24.76
CA HIS A 555 -12.66 22.59 24.61
C HIS A 555 -13.33 22.67 23.22
N LEU A 556 -13.60 23.89 22.74
CA LEU A 556 -14.13 24.11 21.39
C LEU A 556 -13.22 23.52 20.31
N LEU A 557 -11.90 23.75 20.38
CA LEU A 557 -10.94 23.19 19.42
C LEU A 557 -10.87 21.66 19.46
N LYS A 558 -10.91 21.06 20.66
CA LYS A 558 -10.95 19.60 20.82
C LYS A 558 -12.20 19.01 20.15
N LEU A 559 -13.37 19.63 20.37
CA LEU A 559 -14.61 19.22 19.72
C LEU A 559 -14.51 19.36 18.19
N ILE A 560 -14.04 20.50 17.67
CA ILE A 560 -13.86 20.67 16.23
C ILE A 560 -12.93 19.58 15.67
N ALA A 561 -11.80 19.31 16.32
CA ALA A 561 -10.84 18.29 15.89
C ALA A 561 -11.45 16.87 15.91
N SER A 562 -12.28 16.54 16.90
CA SER A 562 -12.88 15.21 17.00
C SER A 562 -13.90 14.92 15.89
N PHE A 563 -14.49 15.95 15.28
CA PHE A 563 -15.42 15.82 14.15
C PHE A 563 -14.75 15.83 12.77
N ILE A 564 -13.44 16.09 12.66
CA ILE A 564 -12.74 16.08 11.37
C ILE A 564 -12.76 14.67 10.76
N PRO A 565 -13.21 14.49 9.50
CA PRO A 565 -13.21 13.19 8.82
C PRO A 565 -11.81 12.58 8.73
N ARG A 566 -11.70 11.26 8.93
CA ARG A 566 -10.44 10.52 8.94
C ARG A 566 -10.61 9.05 8.56
N THR A 567 -9.52 8.34 8.31
CA THR A 567 -9.55 6.97 7.78
C THR A 567 -9.89 5.92 8.83
N GLU A 568 -9.50 6.12 10.09
CA GLU A 568 -9.75 5.16 11.18
C GLU A 568 -10.17 5.92 12.44
N ARG A 569 -11.05 5.35 13.25
CA ARG A 569 -11.54 5.95 14.49
C ARG A 569 -11.41 4.98 15.66
N CYS A 570 -11.19 5.54 16.85
CA CYS A 570 -11.15 4.79 18.10
C CYS A 570 -12.05 5.42 19.16
N THR A 571 -12.31 4.69 20.25
CA THR A 571 -13.17 5.14 21.35
C THR A 571 -12.46 6.12 22.31
N CYS A 572 -11.13 6.24 22.21
CA CYS A 572 -10.36 7.16 23.04
C CYS A 572 -10.46 8.59 22.50
N PHE A 573 -11.04 9.48 23.29
CA PHE A 573 -11.27 10.86 22.90
C PHE A 573 -9.96 11.62 22.59
N GLU A 574 -8.90 11.38 23.36
CA GLU A 574 -7.58 11.99 23.16
C GLU A 574 -6.98 11.61 21.81
N CYS A 575 -7.07 10.34 21.42
CA CYS A 575 -6.62 9.87 20.11
C CYS A 575 -7.46 10.48 18.98
N GLU A 576 -8.77 10.61 19.19
CA GLU A 576 -9.68 11.25 18.22
C GLU A 576 -9.36 12.74 18.03
N VAL A 577 -9.01 13.46 19.10
CA VAL A 577 -8.56 14.87 19.00
C VAL A 577 -7.21 14.94 18.30
N PHE A 578 -6.23 14.14 18.73
CA PHE A 578 -4.89 14.12 18.14
C PHE A 578 -4.93 13.80 16.64
N SER A 579 -5.67 12.75 16.28
CA SER A 579 -5.88 12.35 14.89
C SER A 579 -6.69 13.38 14.10
N GLY A 580 -7.52 14.19 14.77
CA GLY A 580 -8.17 15.34 14.16
C GLY A 580 -7.17 16.44 13.78
N VAL A 581 -6.17 16.70 14.63
CA VAL A 581 -5.17 17.76 14.43
C VAL A 581 -4.09 17.39 13.43
N PHE A 582 -3.62 16.14 13.39
CA PHE A 582 -2.61 15.69 12.41
C PHE A 582 -3.20 14.93 11.22
N GLY A 583 -4.23 14.13 11.44
CA GLY A 583 -4.56 12.95 10.63
C GLY A 583 -4.24 11.69 11.44
N ASN A 584 -4.68 10.51 10.99
CA ASN A 584 -4.27 9.26 11.65
C ASN A 584 -2.73 9.14 11.60
N ALA A 585 -2.09 8.90 12.75
CA ALA A 585 -0.63 8.80 12.85
C ALA A 585 -0.12 7.36 12.74
N PHE A 586 -0.95 6.38 13.09
CA PHE A 586 -0.64 4.96 13.01
C PHE A 586 -1.91 4.17 12.70
N TRP A 587 -1.74 2.94 12.24
CA TRP A 587 -2.83 1.97 12.14
C TRP A 587 -3.03 1.30 13.49
N HIS A 588 -4.23 1.34 14.05
CA HIS A 588 -4.48 0.74 15.38
C HIS A 588 -4.23 -0.76 15.38
N GLU A 589 -4.39 -1.45 14.25
CA GLU A 589 -4.06 -2.87 14.12
C GLU A 589 -2.57 -3.17 14.37
N ASN A 590 -1.66 -2.23 14.13
CA ASN A 590 -0.22 -2.40 14.33
C ASN A 590 0.23 -2.03 15.76
N ILE A 591 -0.64 -1.43 16.57
CA ILE A 591 -0.32 -0.93 17.91
C ILE A 591 -0.93 -1.85 18.97
N THR A 592 -0.15 -2.19 19.99
CA THR A 592 -0.65 -2.95 21.13
C THR A 592 -1.65 -2.10 21.93
N PRO A 593 -2.70 -2.69 22.55
CA PRO A 593 -3.64 -1.92 23.36
C PRO A 593 -2.98 -1.17 24.51
N THR A 594 -1.93 -1.75 25.13
CA THR A 594 -1.15 -1.14 26.21
C THR A 594 -0.38 0.09 25.73
N LEU A 595 0.25 0.02 24.55
CA LEU A 595 0.97 1.16 24.00
C LEU A 595 0.01 2.25 23.55
N HIS A 596 -1.12 1.89 22.91
CA HIS A 596 -2.14 2.86 22.52
C HIS A 596 -2.61 3.70 23.71
N GLN A 597 -2.90 3.04 24.85
CA GLN A 597 -3.27 3.72 26.09
C GLN A 597 -2.13 4.57 26.67
N TRP A 598 -0.89 4.08 26.66
CA TRP A 598 0.27 4.85 27.14
C TRP A 598 0.52 6.11 26.29
N LEU A 599 0.43 5.99 24.96
CA LEU A 599 0.59 7.09 24.02
C LEU A 599 -0.44 8.20 24.28
N THR A 600 -1.69 7.84 24.54
CA THR A 600 -2.77 8.81 24.76
C THR A 600 -2.82 9.36 26.18
N LYS A 601 -2.61 8.51 27.20
CA LYS A 601 -2.82 8.90 28.62
C LYS A 601 -1.55 9.38 29.33
N LYS A 602 -0.35 9.01 28.88
CA LYS A 602 0.92 9.37 29.56
C LYS A 602 1.85 10.26 28.72
N ASN A 603 1.99 9.95 27.42
CA ASN A 603 2.95 10.64 26.54
C ASN A 603 2.37 11.94 25.96
N THR A 604 1.27 11.83 25.22
CA THR A 604 0.70 12.95 24.44
C THR A 604 -0.26 13.79 25.29
N THR A 605 0.21 14.31 26.42
CA THR A 605 -0.64 15.09 27.35
C THR A 605 -0.88 16.52 26.87
N ARG A 606 0.10 17.11 26.18
CA ARG A 606 0.09 18.49 25.67
C ARG A 606 0.61 18.52 24.23
N LEU A 607 -0.02 19.34 23.40
CA LEU A 607 0.38 19.55 22.02
C LEU A 607 0.81 21.01 21.80
N PRO A 608 2.12 21.30 21.62
CA PRO A 608 2.59 22.63 21.28
C PRO A 608 2.12 22.99 19.87
N MET A 609 1.24 23.98 19.69
CA MET A 609 0.70 24.33 18.38
C MET A 609 1.49 25.44 17.68
N ALA A 610 2.46 26.06 18.34
CA ALA A 610 3.17 27.24 17.85
C ALA A 610 3.87 27.04 16.49
N ALA A 611 4.38 25.83 16.21
CA ALA A 611 5.08 25.54 14.95
C ALA A 611 4.16 25.10 13.79
N PHE A 612 2.85 24.94 14.01
CA PHE A 612 1.90 24.55 12.95
C PHE A 612 1.81 25.52 11.77
N PRO A 613 1.89 26.85 11.95
CA PRO A 613 1.96 27.78 10.83
C PRO A 613 3.14 27.49 9.91
N HIS A 614 4.31 27.15 10.46
CA HIS A 614 5.48 26.78 9.66
C HIS A 614 5.30 25.38 9.03
N LEU A 615 4.78 24.41 9.79
CA LEU A 615 4.45 23.08 9.28
C LEU A 615 3.49 23.15 8.08
N ARG A 616 2.50 24.05 8.11
CA ARG A 616 1.58 24.29 6.99
C ARG A 616 2.32 24.81 5.75
N LYS A 617 3.28 25.72 5.90
CA LYS A 617 4.09 26.23 4.77
C LYS A 617 4.93 25.10 4.15
N MET A 618 5.58 24.28 4.98
CA MET A 618 6.34 23.11 4.54
C MET A 618 5.44 22.09 3.84
N SER A 619 4.28 21.80 4.41
CA SER A 619 3.30 20.86 3.85
C SER A 619 2.76 21.32 2.49
N ASN A 620 2.44 22.60 2.34
CA ASN A 620 1.96 23.16 1.08
C ASN A 620 3.04 23.18 -0.01
N SER A 621 4.32 23.35 0.37
CA SER A 621 5.45 23.29 -0.56
C SER A 621 5.82 21.84 -0.90
N GLY A 622 5.61 20.92 0.04
CA GLY A 622 5.98 19.51 -0.04
C GLY A 622 7.46 19.23 0.23
N PHE A 623 8.20 20.22 0.73
CA PHE A 623 9.62 20.15 1.09
C PHE A 623 9.94 21.20 2.17
N ILE A 624 11.11 21.10 2.80
CA ILE A 624 11.56 22.01 3.86
C ILE A 624 11.76 23.44 3.33
N VAL A 625 11.22 24.42 4.06
CA VAL A 625 11.33 25.85 3.75
C VAL A 625 11.73 26.60 5.02
N ASP A 626 12.17 27.85 4.89
CA ASP A 626 12.40 28.71 6.05
C ASP A 626 11.07 29.23 6.65
N SER A 627 11.17 29.91 7.80
CA SER A 627 10.04 30.54 8.49
C SER A 627 9.26 31.52 7.62
N LYS A 628 9.87 32.12 6.59
CA LYS A 628 9.19 32.98 5.62
C LYS A 628 8.45 32.17 4.56
N GLY A 629 8.90 30.96 4.26
CA GLY A 629 8.35 30.04 3.27
C GLY A 629 9.21 29.93 2.01
N CYS A 630 10.45 30.40 2.04
CA CYS A 630 11.38 30.37 0.91
C CYS A 630 12.20 29.07 0.90
N ASN A 631 12.59 28.63 -0.30
CA ASN A 631 13.48 27.49 -0.49
C ASN A 631 14.93 27.86 -0.20
N SER A 632 15.28 27.94 1.08
CA SER A 632 16.61 28.32 1.55
C SER A 632 17.54 27.12 1.80
N TYR A 633 17.00 25.89 1.75
CA TYR A 633 17.71 24.67 2.16
C TYR A 633 18.05 23.75 0.99
N LEU A 634 17.08 23.44 0.11
CA LEU A 634 17.33 22.47 -0.96
C LEU A 634 18.37 22.99 -1.96
N ILE A 635 18.58 24.31 -2.05
CA ILE A 635 19.62 24.90 -2.90
C ILE A 635 21.06 24.53 -2.46
N HIS A 636 21.23 23.90 -1.29
CA HIS A 636 22.53 23.50 -0.73
C HIS A 636 22.72 21.97 -0.61
N PRO A 637 22.55 21.18 -1.69
CA PRO A 637 22.73 19.75 -1.60
C PRO A 637 24.19 19.35 -1.32
N GLU A 638 25.16 20.22 -1.61
CA GLU A 638 26.59 20.01 -1.35
C GLU A 638 26.90 19.72 0.12
N ARG A 639 26.07 20.23 1.03
CA ARG A 639 26.23 20.08 2.49
C ARG A 639 25.78 18.71 3.00
N MET A 640 25.09 17.92 2.20
CA MET A 640 24.60 16.58 2.56
C MET A 640 25.58 15.48 2.11
N ALA A 641 26.88 15.73 2.21
CA ALA A 641 27.96 14.81 1.85
C ALA A 641 28.10 13.67 2.90
N LEU A 642 27.08 12.85 3.05
CA LEU A 642 26.98 11.78 4.05
C LEU A 642 26.03 10.65 3.57
N PRO A 643 26.17 9.42 4.09
CA PRO A 643 25.32 8.29 3.68
C PRO A 643 23.92 8.38 4.32
N THR A 644 22.88 8.18 3.50
CA THR A 644 21.48 8.32 3.95
C THR A 644 20.64 7.06 3.72
N LEU A 645 19.72 6.80 4.65
CA LEU A 645 18.68 5.78 4.54
C LEU A 645 17.31 6.43 4.71
N TYR A 646 16.42 6.26 3.74
CA TYR A 646 15.03 6.72 3.80
C TYR A 646 14.07 5.55 3.91
N ILE A 647 13.38 5.44 5.03
CA ILE A 647 12.38 4.38 5.27
C ILE A 647 10.99 5.02 5.22
N SER A 648 10.04 4.40 4.51
CA SER A 648 8.63 4.81 4.55
C SER A 648 7.70 3.62 4.75
N GLY A 649 6.55 3.84 5.39
CA GLY A 649 5.49 2.83 5.42
C GLY A 649 4.79 2.73 4.07
N GLY A 650 4.45 1.51 3.63
CA GLY A 650 3.76 1.28 2.37
C GLY A 650 2.30 1.79 2.35
N ARG A 651 1.67 1.95 3.53
CA ARG A 651 0.29 2.42 3.65
C ARG A 651 0.23 3.91 3.93
N SER A 652 -0.16 4.70 2.93
CA SER A 652 -0.31 6.15 3.04
C SER A 652 -1.40 6.55 4.05
N LEU A 653 -0.99 7.00 5.24
CA LEU A 653 -1.89 7.44 6.32
C LEU A 653 -1.84 8.96 6.56
N LEU A 654 -0.62 9.49 6.72
CA LEU A 654 -0.35 10.93 6.83
C LEU A 654 0.53 11.39 5.66
N VAL A 655 1.66 10.69 5.49
CA VAL A 655 2.67 10.94 4.47
C VAL A 655 2.70 9.77 3.49
N THR A 656 2.98 10.05 2.22
CA THR A 656 3.03 9.04 1.16
C THR A 656 4.45 8.49 0.95
N PRO A 657 4.61 7.24 0.44
CA PRO A 657 5.91 6.67 0.05
C PRO A 657 6.69 7.51 -0.98
N GLN A 658 6.03 8.45 -1.67
CA GLN A 658 6.69 9.39 -2.58
C GLN A 658 7.71 10.27 -1.85
N THR A 659 7.51 10.51 -0.54
CA THR A 659 8.43 11.32 0.27
C THR A 659 9.84 10.70 0.31
N SER A 660 9.94 9.41 0.65
CA SER A 660 11.22 8.70 0.67
C SER A 660 11.80 8.53 -0.74
N PHE A 661 10.94 8.37 -1.76
CA PHE A 661 11.34 8.27 -3.15
C PHE A 661 12.01 9.56 -3.66
N LEU A 662 11.39 10.72 -3.42
CA LEU A 662 11.93 12.01 -3.82
C LEU A 662 13.27 12.29 -3.12
N ALA A 663 13.36 12.03 -1.82
CA ALA A 663 14.58 12.22 -1.04
C ALA A 663 15.73 11.34 -1.56
N HIS A 664 15.46 10.05 -1.79
CA HIS A 664 16.44 9.11 -2.33
C HIS A 664 16.94 9.53 -3.72
N LYS A 665 16.01 9.88 -4.62
CA LYS A 665 16.34 10.32 -5.97
C LYS A 665 17.15 11.63 -5.97
N TYR A 666 16.77 12.56 -5.10
CA TYR A 666 17.47 13.84 -4.93
C TYR A 666 18.91 13.62 -4.47
N MET A 667 19.10 12.80 -3.43
CA MET A 667 20.43 12.51 -2.90
C MET A 667 21.30 11.73 -3.89
N LYS A 668 20.76 10.72 -4.58
CA LYS A 668 21.48 10.01 -5.65
C LYS A 668 21.93 10.94 -6.79
N LEU A 669 21.14 11.97 -7.10
CA LEU A 669 21.46 12.92 -8.15
C LEU A 669 22.57 13.90 -7.73
N HIS A 670 22.50 14.44 -6.51
CA HIS A 670 23.38 15.52 -6.08
C HIS A 670 24.60 15.06 -5.26
N GLN A 671 24.55 13.88 -4.64
CA GLN A 671 25.62 13.31 -3.81
C GLN A 671 25.96 11.85 -4.22
N PRO A 672 26.26 11.59 -5.51
CA PRO A 672 26.47 10.22 -6.01
C PRO A 672 27.68 9.51 -5.37
N GLY A 673 28.58 10.26 -4.73
CA GLY A 673 29.75 9.70 -4.03
C GLY A 673 29.42 8.96 -2.72
N PHE A 674 28.20 9.13 -2.20
CA PHE A 674 27.74 8.52 -0.95
C PHE A 674 26.68 7.45 -1.20
N ARG A 675 26.58 6.50 -0.28
CA ARG A 675 25.53 5.49 -0.31
C ARG A 675 24.18 6.09 0.13
N HIS A 676 23.18 5.94 -0.74
CA HIS A 676 21.81 6.37 -0.50
C HIS A 676 20.84 5.21 -0.72
N GLU A 677 20.09 4.86 0.33
CA GLU A 677 19.15 3.74 0.33
C GLU A 677 17.71 4.18 0.59
N ARG A 678 16.78 3.37 0.08
CA ARG A 678 15.35 3.54 0.30
C ARG A 678 14.73 2.20 0.62
N VAL A 679 13.88 2.18 1.64
CA VAL A 679 13.10 1.00 2.03
C VAL A 679 11.63 1.41 2.18
N VAL A 680 10.73 0.61 1.59
CA VAL A 680 9.28 0.72 1.82
C VAL A 680 8.84 -0.51 2.60
N VAL A 681 8.31 -0.29 3.81
CA VAL A 681 7.89 -1.37 4.70
C VAL A 681 6.39 -1.59 4.56
N GLU A 682 6.03 -2.72 3.94
CA GLU A 682 4.64 -3.09 3.68
C GLU A 682 3.83 -3.33 4.95
N GLY A 683 2.59 -2.85 4.96
CA GLY A 683 1.68 -3.00 6.10
C GLY A 683 1.80 -1.91 7.18
N PHE A 684 2.84 -1.08 7.13
CA PHE A 684 3.06 0.03 8.04
C PHE A 684 2.62 1.36 7.44
N GLY A 685 2.20 2.29 8.30
CA GLY A 685 1.82 3.66 7.98
C GLY A 685 2.90 4.69 8.36
N HIS A 686 2.54 5.63 9.24
CA HIS A 686 3.41 6.76 9.59
C HIS A 686 4.29 6.51 10.84
N SER A 687 3.73 6.58 12.04
CA SER A 687 4.48 6.42 13.30
C SER A 687 4.61 4.96 13.72
N ASP A 688 3.74 4.09 13.25
CA ASP A 688 3.80 2.65 13.49
C ASP A 688 5.07 1.99 12.94
N LEU A 689 5.85 2.66 12.08
CA LEU A 689 7.22 2.20 11.73
C LEU A 689 8.14 2.07 12.95
N LEU A 690 7.94 2.89 13.98
CA LEU A 690 8.78 2.89 15.17
C LEU A 690 8.01 2.41 16.41
N VAL A 691 6.71 2.72 16.48
CA VAL A 691 5.87 2.36 17.62
C VAL A 691 5.05 1.08 17.40
N GLY A 692 5.11 0.44 16.23
CA GLY A 692 4.36 -0.78 15.96
C GLY A 692 4.93 -2.01 16.67
N GLU A 693 4.06 -2.95 17.02
CA GLU A 693 4.35 -4.22 17.70
C GLU A 693 5.47 -5.02 16.98
N GLU A 694 5.44 -5.01 15.65
CA GLU A 694 6.38 -5.74 14.78
C GLU A 694 7.52 -4.87 14.23
N SER A 695 7.69 -3.63 14.70
CA SER A 695 8.72 -2.69 14.22
C SER A 695 10.14 -3.23 14.42
N HIS A 696 10.39 -3.89 15.56
CA HIS A 696 11.69 -4.47 15.88
C HIS A 696 12.11 -5.59 14.92
N LYS A 697 11.17 -6.29 14.28
CA LYS A 697 11.47 -7.33 13.29
C LYS A 697 11.60 -6.79 11.88
N LYS A 698 10.81 -5.77 11.53
CA LYS A 698 10.63 -5.33 10.13
C LYS A 698 11.27 -3.98 9.80
N VAL A 699 11.56 -3.14 10.78
CA VAL A 699 12.06 -1.77 10.57
C VAL A 699 13.45 -1.58 11.16
N PHE A 700 13.65 -1.93 12.43
CA PHE A 700 14.92 -1.69 13.14
C PHE A 700 16.13 -2.37 12.47
N PRO A 701 16.03 -3.58 11.87
CA PRO A 701 17.16 -4.19 11.17
C PRO A 701 17.72 -3.34 10.04
N HIS A 702 16.89 -2.55 9.35
CA HIS A 702 17.36 -1.64 8.30
C HIS A 702 18.18 -0.48 8.88
N ILE A 703 17.76 0.07 10.02
CA ILE A 703 18.47 1.14 10.72
C ILE A 703 19.83 0.63 11.23
N LEU A 704 19.84 -0.52 11.89
CA LEU A 704 21.07 -1.16 12.40
C LEU A 704 22.04 -1.51 11.27
N SER A 705 21.51 -2.04 10.16
CA SER A 705 22.32 -2.36 8.98
C SER A 705 23.04 -1.11 8.44
N GLN A 706 22.34 0.02 8.34
CA GLN A 706 22.94 1.29 7.91
C GLN A 706 24.03 1.79 8.88
N ILE A 707 23.80 1.68 10.19
CA ILE A 707 24.79 2.08 11.21
C ILE A 707 26.06 1.23 11.07
N ARG A 708 25.92 -0.11 11.08
CA ARG A 708 27.06 -1.05 10.94
C ARG A 708 27.86 -0.81 9.66
N LEU A 709 27.19 -0.56 8.54
CA LEU A 709 27.85 -0.32 7.25
C LEU A 709 28.63 1.00 7.22
N ALA A 710 28.12 2.03 7.89
CA ALA A 710 28.83 3.30 8.02
C ALA A 710 30.05 3.19 8.93
N GLU A 711 29.99 2.39 10.00
CA GLU A 711 31.13 2.10 10.89
C GLU A 711 32.23 1.29 10.20
N GLN A 712 31.86 0.35 9.31
CA GLN A 712 32.81 -0.42 8.49
C GLN A 712 33.47 0.39 7.37
N GLY A 713 33.19 1.69 7.25
CA GLY A 713 33.75 2.56 6.21
C GLY A 713 33.17 2.32 4.81
N GLU A 714 32.07 1.57 4.68
CA GLU A 714 31.35 1.37 3.40
C GLU A 714 30.44 2.56 3.05
N ILE A 715 31.01 3.77 3.15
CA ILE A 715 30.31 5.05 2.95
C ILE A 715 30.15 5.36 1.45
N HIS A 716 31.05 4.83 0.61
CA HIS A 716 31.08 5.03 -0.83
C HIS A 716 30.30 3.95 -1.59
N ALA A 717 29.58 4.35 -2.64
CA ALA A 717 28.84 3.44 -3.49
C ALA A 717 29.80 2.45 -4.19
N LYS A 718 29.92 1.22 -3.68
CA LYS A 718 30.61 0.13 -4.39
C LYS A 718 29.82 -0.21 -5.65
N GLY A 719 30.43 0.01 -6.81
CA GLY A 719 29.88 -0.47 -8.09
C GLY A 719 29.91 -2.00 -8.14
N LYS A 720 28.86 -2.68 -7.68
CA LYS A 720 28.66 -4.12 -7.95
C LYS A 720 27.19 -4.48 -8.07
N LYS A 721 26.89 -5.13 -9.20
CA LYS A 721 25.72 -5.93 -9.60
C LYS A 721 24.43 -5.65 -8.82
N CYS A 722 23.60 -4.80 -9.41
CA CYS A 722 22.17 -4.73 -9.13
C CYS A 722 21.59 -6.15 -9.15
N SER A 723 21.12 -6.62 -7.99
CA SER A 723 20.26 -7.80 -7.92
C SER A 723 18.95 -7.46 -8.62
N LYS A 724 18.42 -8.44 -9.36
CA LYS A 724 17.25 -8.31 -10.24
C LYS A 724 16.00 -7.79 -9.50
N GLU A 725 15.92 -7.98 -8.19
CA GLU A 725 14.80 -7.58 -7.33
C GLU A 725 14.71 -6.08 -7.05
N ALA A 726 15.80 -5.31 -7.25
CA ALA A 726 15.76 -3.86 -7.05
C ALA A 726 15.20 -3.09 -8.26
N LEU A 727 15.24 -3.71 -9.45
CA LEU A 727 14.71 -3.12 -10.69
C LEU A 727 13.20 -3.40 -10.88
N ASP A 728 12.68 -4.49 -10.30
CA ASP A 728 11.26 -4.84 -10.39
C ASP A 728 10.35 -3.95 -9.51
N ARG A 729 10.93 -3.08 -8.68
CA ARG A 729 10.22 -2.05 -7.88
C ARG A 729 10.32 -0.64 -8.45
N GLU A 730 10.95 -0.46 -9.62
CA GLU A 730 11.02 0.86 -10.28
C GLU A 730 9.69 1.27 -10.98
N ASP A 731 8.70 0.38 -11.00
CA ASP A 731 7.32 0.63 -11.46
C ASP A 731 6.33 0.82 -10.28
N ASP A 732 6.64 1.71 -9.34
CA ASP A 732 5.65 2.27 -8.41
C ASP A 732 4.74 3.30 -9.16
N GLN A 733 4.18 2.93 -10.32
CA GLN A 733 3.04 3.63 -10.95
C GLN A 733 1.69 3.21 -10.34
N TYR A 734 1.69 2.17 -9.51
CA TYR A 734 0.53 1.76 -8.73
C TYR A 734 0.66 2.30 -7.32
N TYR A 735 0.30 3.57 -7.09
CA TYR A 735 -0.38 4.07 -5.88
C TYR A 735 -0.52 5.61 -6.07
N GLU A 736 -1.77 6.08 -6.15
CA GLU A 736 -2.23 7.47 -6.43
C GLU A 736 -2.50 7.86 -7.90
N GLY A 737 -2.75 6.89 -8.78
CA GLY A 737 -3.33 7.15 -10.10
C GLY A 737 -4.85 6.95 -10.17
N ASN A 738 -5.66 7.69 -9.40
CA ASN A 738 -7.11 7.87 -9.70
C ASN A 738 -7.80 8.95 -8.84
N PHE A 739 -7.17 10.12 -8.68
CA PHE A 739 -7.89 11.36 -8.29
C PHE A 739 -7.98 12.39 -9.43
N GLY A 740 -7.41 12.08 -10.60
CA GLY A 740 -7.59 12.84 -11.83
C GLY A 740 -8.54 12.10 -12.76
N ILE A 741 -9.58 12.82 -13.24
CA ILE A 741 -10.72 12.33 -14.03
C ILE A 741 -11.88 11.86 -13.14
N PHE A 742 -12.51 12.83 -12.46
CA PHE A 742 -13.97 12.85 -12.35
C PHE A 742 -14.56 12.99 -13.77
N GLY A 743 -14.49 11.89 -14.53
CA GLY A 743 -15.21 11.69 -15.76
C GLY A 743 -16.47 10.93 -15.40
N THR A 744 -17.59 11.63 -15.44
CA THR A 744 -18.94 11.13 -15.72
C THR A 744 -19.11 9.61 -15.64
N TRP A 745 -19.92 9.15 -14.69
CA TRP A 745 -20.97 8.11 -14.81
C TRP A 745 -21.59 7.91 -13.42
N PHE A 746 -22.27 8.95 -12.92
CA PHE A 746 -23.28 8.73 -11.89
C PHE A 746 -24.54 8.27 -12.58
N SER A 747 -24.90 7.01 -12.38
CA SER A 747 -26.27 6.58 -12.66
C SER A 747 -27.19 7.18 -11.58
N PRO A 748 -28.33 7.80 -11.94
CA PRO A 748 -29.39 8.21 -11.01
C PRO A 748 -29.76 7.12 -9.98
N PHE A 749 -29.46 5.85 -10.30
CA PHE A 749 -29.63 4.70 -9.44
C PHE A 749 -28.92 4.78 -8.08
N VAL A 750 -27.75 5.41 -7.95
CA VAL A 750 -27.02 5.46 -6.66
C VAL A 750 -27.75 6.37 -5.66
N VAL A 751 -28.27 7.49 -6.16
CA VAL A 751 -29.13 8.39 -5.38
C VAL A 751 -30.45 7.69 -5.05
N ILE A 752 -31.03 6.94 -5.99
CA ILE A 752 -32.24 6.14 -5.79
C ILE A 752 -32.03 5.01 -4.79
N MET A 753 -30.85 4.36 -4.74
CA MET A 753 -30.54 3.31 -3.78
C MET A 753 -30.38 3.86 -2.37
N LEU A 754 -29.70 5.01 -2.22
CA LEU A 754 -29.61 5.72 -0.94
C LEU A 754 -30.99 6.21 -0.48
N LEU A 755 -31.84 6.67 -1.40
CA LEU A 755 -33.24 6.96 -1.13
C LEU A 755 -34.03 5.70 -0.75
N PHE A 756 -33.82 4.56 -1.40
CA PHE A 756 -34.47 3.30 -1.06
C PHE A 756 -34.04 2.79 0.32
N ILE A 757 -32.78 2.96 0.70
CA ILE A 757 -32.29 2.66 2.05
C ILE A 757 -33.00 3.57 3.06
N SER A 758 -33.14 4.87 2.77
CA SER A 758 -33.89 5.81 3.62
C SER A 758 -35.41 5.50 3.68
N LEU A 759 -35.99 5.03 2.58
CA LEU A 759 -37.40 4.67 2.49
C LEU A 759 -37.69 3.34 3.21
N SER A 760 -36.76 2.38 3.13
CA SER A 760 -36.84 1.12 3.88
C SER A 760 -36.70 1.35 5.39
N TRP A 761 -36.01 2.41 5.81
CA TRP A 761 -35.97 2.86 7.21
C TRP A 761 -37.30 3.47 7.65
N LEU A 762 -37.96 4.29 6.81
CA LEU A 762 -39.31 4.79 7.08
C LEU A 762 -40.34 3.66 7.19
N VAL A 763 -40.22 2.60 6.38
CA VAL A 763 -41.13 1.46 6.46
C VAL A 763 -40.86 0.59 7.69
N ALA A 764 -39.60 0.39 8.10
CA ALA A 764 -39.22 -0.45 9.25
C ALA A 764 -39.35 0.25 10.63
N VAL A 765 -39.53 1.57 10.66
CA VAL A 765 -39.83 2.34 11.88
C VAL A 765 -41.34 2.48 12.11
N PHE A 766 -42.16 2.31 11.07
CA PHE A 766 -43.61 2.45 11.12
C PHE A 766 -44.41 1.13 10.94
N PHE A 767 -43.74 0.01 10.68
CA PHE A 767 -44.29 -1.35 10.66
C PHE A 767 -43.27 -2.32 11.29
#